data_AF-A0A1I1FTS6-F1
#
_entry.id   AF-A0A1I1FTS6-F1
#
_cell.length_a   1.000
_cell.length_b   1.000
_cell.length_c   1.000
_cell.angle_alpha   90.00
_cell.angle_beta   90.00
_cell.angle_gamma   90.00
#
_symmetry.space_group_name_H-M   'P 1'
#
loop_
_entity.id
_entity.type
_entity.pdbx_description
1 polymer ?
#
loop_
_entity_poly.entity_id
_entity_poly.type
_entity_poly.pdbx_seq_one_letter_code
_entity_poly.pdbx_strand_id
1 'polypeptide(L)'
;MKQLLQLLQLLQRTRWLAVVLLLWGMASQQASAQVAYNLEVRDTVRADTLYLTYKVTNTGAAFTFGNSNFPVNFNSAFVSAVDFANPKIHKRGKWDFANSAANYNLLTATTSQFAGQNRLIVNINQKTGGGTTGGVLLAAGATEVIAVIKFKITNCSASPTMQWLTTGAITDFNNNNIKTGATRIYPAITPTATTISLAPTLVESISGATSVCAGNIFHYRIKKEAGYTYSWFTTIVSSPLPTFSAHADSLGYDTVSVTIPAGATSGDIKVEATSGSCKDTAALAVTVNPSSSASFLTSDTTMCSGASRVMKVSLSGGTGTWNLVYNDGTSDINVTGITSSPYTFTISPTSTTIYTLKSVSSGGCASTVSGSATVTVNPLPVVSATPTSATVCSGSAPSIVLNSTGTTPTYSWTAALQSGSVTGFSLTGTSSTIAEALTGSGVVRYTITSSAGGCTSSAITVDVTVNPLPTATLSGSGSICSGGTTSLSVVLTGTGPWNLLYNDGTSNVTVNNILSSPHSISVSPTSTTTYTLVSVSDANCTGTVSGSATVTVNPLPVVSATPTSATVCSGSAPSIVLNSTGTTPTYSWTAALQSGSVTGFSLTGTSSTIAEALTGSGVVRYTITSSAGGCTSSAITVDVTVNPLPTATLSGSGSICSGGTTSLSVVLTGTGPWNLLYNDGTGNVTVNNILSSPHSISVSPTSTTTYTLVSVSDANCTGTVSGSAIVIVTPAPTLTAPPASVCQASTITLTASSSVDWSVTTTGDVQATFVSGTSAVSLLTGTSTATLQFGISTLGNATVTVTSGGCSNSYTIGVDAGAGLSLNLFLQGFYSGASIMTTDLSAGVPSILSDQYLATGTLPSAGEGVPTSLMRAGASVPAGAVDVIQIELRSGGATGPVAYTTYAWLMSDGSITDYKTGVGTNAIFPCSLLPNDYFIVVKHRNHLAIMSSTPVAFSAGSTASYNFTTSIGQVYGSGALDLDVGVVGMIAGDNRKDANNESNGDDFYDVSVATTNGTGFTGSGYFATDLNGTGVSNASDYNLSSTNNDNLYFSTVP
;
A
#
# COMPACT_ATOMS: atom_id res chain seq x y z
N MET A 1 37.72 27.53 -49.31
CA MET A 1 39.01 27.26 -48.66
C MET A 1 39.43 25.79 -48.86
N LYS A 2 39.66 25.39 -50.12
CA LYS A 2 39.97 24.00 -50.52
C LYS A 2 41.10 23.93 -51.58
N GLN A 3 41.94 24.97 -51.59
CA GLN A 3 43.00 25.23 -52.58
C GLN A 3 44.19 26.01 -51.96
N LEU A 4 44.32 26.00 -50.63
CA LEU A 4 45.38 26.74 -49.92
C LEU A 4 45.89 25.99 -48.68
N LEU A 5 46.07 24.67 -48.82
CA LEU A 5 46.70 23.84 -47.78
C LEU A 5 47.39 22.60 -48.38
N GLN A 6 48.07 22.78 -49.51
CA GLN A 6 48.88 21.74 -50.17
C GLN A 6 50.16 22.35 -50.79
N LEU A 7 50.79 23.29 -50.08
CA LEU A 7 52.10 23.83 -50.40
C LEU A 7 52.78 24.25 -49.08
N LEU A 8 54.06 23.89 -48.92
CA LEU A 8 54.94 24.15 -47.75
C LEU A 8 54.52 23.41 -46.45
N GLN A 9 55.34 22.62 -45.75
CA GLN A 9 56.75 22.17 -45.88
C GLN A 9 56.82 20.69 -45.40
N LEU A 10 57.70 19.82 -45.90
CA LEU A 10 59.10 19.69 -45.45
C LEU A 10 60.03 19.17 -46.56
N LEU A 11 61.30 19.58 -46.51
CA LEU A 11 62.33 19.19 -47.48
C LEU A 11 62.81 17.75 -47.28
N GLN A 12 63.36 17.12 -48.34
CA GLN A 12 64.81 16.82 -48.42
C GLN A 12 65.25 16.34 -49.84
N ARG A 13 66.11 17.15 -50.47
CA ARG A 13 67.21 16.83 -51.41
C ARG A 13 67.11 15.58 -52.30
N THR A 14 67.19 15.76 -53.63
CA THR A 14 68.42 15.39 -54.39
C THR A 14 68.50 15.88 -55.85
N ARG A 15 69.72 16.29 -56.23
CA ARG A 15 70.36 16.33 -57.56
C ARG A 15 69.96 17.43 -58.57
N TRP A 16 70.99 17.81 -59.33
CA TRP A 16 71.06 18.99 -60.20
C TRP A 16 70.61 18.69 -61.63
N LEU A 17 70.09 19.72 -62.29
CA LEU A 17 69.72 19.71 -63.70
C LEU A 17 70.93 20.04 -64.60
N ALA A 18 71.06 19.34 -65.72
CA ALA A 18 71.96 19.71 -66.82
C ALA A 18 71.24 20.61 -67.86
N VAL A 19 71.93 20.95 -68.96
CA VAL A 19 71.46 21.69 -70.18
C VAL A 19 71.57 23.23 -70.09
N VAL A 20 72.15 23.98 -71.06
CA VAL A 20 73.06 23.73 -72.22
C VAL A 20 73.77 25.08 -72.58
N LEU A 21 74.94 25.06 -73.24
CA LEU A 21 75.63 26.24 -73.81
C LEU A 21 75.16 26.60 -75.25
N LEU A 22 75.31 27.87 -75.69
CA LEU A 22 76.15 28.28 -76.85
C LEU A 22 75.86 29.70 -77.42
N LEU A 23 76.89 30.27 -78.08
CA LEU A 23 77.00 31.46 -78.96
C LEU A 23 77.92 32.56 -78.40
N TRP A 24 78.84 33.20 -79.15
CA TRP A 24 79.66 32.79 -80.32
C TRP A 24 80.81 33.82 -80.46
N GLY A 25 81.95 33.48 -81.06
CA GLY A 25 83.08 34.40 -81.28
C GLY A 25 83.87 34.07 -82.54
N MET A 26 84.24 35.08 -83.34
CA MET A 26 84.78 34.93 -84.70
C MET A 26 86.29 35.28 -84.85
N ALA A 27 86.85 34.75 -85.94
CA ALA A 27 87.93 35.31 -86.78
C ALA A 27 89.42 35.03 -86.45
N SER A 28 90.23 35.03 -87.52
CA SER A 28 91.62 34.51 -87.61
C SER A 28 92.41 35.16 -88.77
N GLN A 29 93.69 34.79 -88.95
CA GLN A 29 94.65 35.15 -90.05
C GLN A 29 95.33 36.54 -89.96
N GLN A 30 96.50 36.84 -90.53
CA GLN A 30 97.70 36.08 -91.01
C GLN A 30 98.87 37.10 -91.17
N ALA A 31 100.15 36.67 -91.30
CA ALA A 31 101.29 37.59 -91.55
C ALA A 31 102.45 36.96 -92.34
N SER A 32 103.08 37.74 -93.25
CA SER A 32 104.46 37.65 -93.81
C SER A 32 104.56 38.34 -95.20
N ALA A 33 105.68 38.88 -95.69
CA ALA A 33 106.89 39.46 -95.08
C ALA A 33 107.64 40.29 -96.17
N GLN A 34 108.37 41.35 -95.80
CA GLN A 34 109.29 42.07 -96.70
C GLN A 34 110.76 41.75 -96.36
N VAL A 35 111.66 41.81 -97.36
CA VAL A 35 113.11 41.69 -97.15
C VAL A 35 113.65 43.01 -96.59
N ALA A 36 114.13 42.97 -95.34
CA ALA A 36 114.74 44.11 -94.67
C ALA A 36 116.28 44.01 -94.68
N TYR A 37 116.94 45.17 -94.70
CA TYR A 37 118.34 45.34 -94.30
C TYR A 37 118.35 46.04 -92.94
N ASN A 38 119.03 45.47 -91.95
CA ASN A 38 119.21 46.12 -90.66
C ASN A 38 120.52 46.90 -90.65
N LEU A 39 120.40 48.23 -90.62
CA LEU A 39 121.45 49.15 -90.17
C LEU A 39 121.28 49.34 -88.66
N GLU A 40 122.14 48.69 -87.89
CA GLU A 40 122.20 48.85 -86.44
C GLU A 40 123.28 49.90 -86.13
N VAL A 41 122.85 51.09 -85.69
CA VAL A 41 123.75 52.09 -85.10
C VAL A 41 123.71 51.89 -83.60
N ARG A 42 124.84 51.49 -83.01
CA ARG A 42 125.01 51.46 -81.55
C ARG A 42 125.99 52.54 -81.15
N ASP A 43 125.51 53.51 -80.41
CA ASP A 43 126.34 54.36 -79.57
C ASP A 43 126.66 53.65 -78.25
N THR A 44 127.83 53.94 -77.69
CA THR A 44 128.18 53.54 -76.32
C THR A 44 129.14 54.57 -75.77
N VAL A 45 128.73 55.25 -74.69
CA VAL A 45 129.60 56.16 -73.95
C VAL A 45 130.26 55.37 -72.81
N ARG A 46 131.60 55.37 -72.76
CA ARG A 46 132.40 54.88 -71.63
C ARG A 46 133.57 55.81 -71.40
N ALA A 47 133.73 56.28 -70.16
CA ALA A 47 134.85 57.13 -69.73
C ALA A 47 135.18 58.23 -70.76
N ASP A 48 134.26 59.17 -70.92
CA ASP A 48 134.37 60.36 -71.77
C ASP A 48 134.57 60.07 -73.27
N THR A 49 134.37 58.83 -73.73
CA THR A 49 134.53 58.41 -75.12
C THR A 49 133.24 57.80 -75.66
N LEU A 50 132.71 58.39 -76.74
CA LEU A 50 131.60 57.90 -77.53
C LEU A 50 132.12 56.98 -78.64
N TYR A 51 131.69 55.73 -78.61
CA TYR A 51 131.91 54.76 -79.68
C TYR A 51 130.64 54.69 -80.53
N LEU A 52 130.72 55.10 -81.80
CA LEU A 52 129.67 54.82 -82.79
C LEU A 52 130.07 53.58 -83.58
N THR A 53 129.30 52.50 -83.38
CA THR A 53 129.43 51.25 -84.12
C THR A 53 128.30 51.14 -85.12
N TYR A 54 128.65 51.13 -86.40
CA TYR A 54 127.72 50.86 -87.49
C TYR A 54 127.85 49.40 -87.87
N LYS A 55 126.77 48.63 -87.73
CA LYS A 55 126.66 47.26 -88.21
C LYS A 55 125.59 47.20 -89.30
N VAL A 56 125.99 46.79 -90.50
CA VAL A 56 125.06 46.47 -91.59
C VAL A 56 124.97 44.97 -91.70
N THR A 57 123.76 44.43 -91.59
CA THR A 57 123.49 42.99 -91.69
C THR A 57 122.46 42.73 -92.78
N ASN A 58 122.78 41.82 -93.71
CA ASN A 58 121.80 41.34 -94.68
C ASN A 58 120.95 40.22 -94.06
N THR A 59 119.63 40.40 -94.06
CA THR A 59 118.65 39.46 -93.48
C THR A 59 117.74 38.79 -94.51
N GLY A 60 118.09 38.85 -95.80
CA GLY A 60 117.37 38.18 -96.90
C GLY A 60 118.20 37.14 -97.67
N ALA A 61 117.53 36.20 -98.34
CA ALA A 61 118.18 35.17 -99.15
C ALA A 61 118.96 35.74 -100.35
N ALA A 62 120.08 35.10 -100.70
CA ALA A 62 121.03 35.63 -101.67
C ALA A 62 120.49 35.67 -103.12
N PHE A 63 120.49 36.86 -103.72
CA PHE A 63 120.41 37.06 -105.17
C PHE A 63 121.33 38.22 -105.59
N THR A 64 122.10 38.03 -106.66
CA THR A 64 123.13 38.96 -107.15
C THR A 64 122.56 40.15 -107.91
N PHE A 65 123.06 41.36 -107.61
CA PHE A 65 122.83 42.58 -108.39
C PHE A 65 124.15 43.30 -108.70
N GLY A 66 124.19 44.03 -109.82
CA GLY A 66 125.38 44.70 -110.35
C GLY A 66 125.76 46.00 -109.63
N ASN A 67 127.04 46.37 -109.78
CA ASN A 67 127.71 47.47 -109.07
C ASN A 67 127.01 48.84 -109.20
N SER A 68 126.88 49.57 -108.09
CA SER A 68 126.58 51.01 -108.07
C SER A 68 127.12 51.66 -106.78
N ASN A 69 127.56 52.94 -106.86
CA ASN A 69 128.31 53.64 -105.81
C ASN A 69 127.53 54.83 -105.21
N PHE A 70 127.79 55.16 -103.93
CA PHE A 70 127.24 56.34 -103.22
C PHE A 70 128.32 57.05 -102.36
N PRO A 71 128.60 58.35 -102.56
CA PRO A 71 129.45 59.17 -101.67
C PRO A 71 128.69 60.31 -100.92
N VAL A 72 129.17 60.71 -99.73
CA VAL A 72 128.61 61.81 -98.89
C VAL A 72 129.74 62.58 -98.17
N ASN A 73 129.59 63.88 -97.88
CA ASN A 73 130.67 64.79 -97.45
C ASN A 73 130.29 65.80 -96.33
N PHE A 74 131.25 66.32 -95.53
CA PHE A 74 131.01 67.13 -94.29
C PHE A 74 132.06 68.25 -94.03
N ASN A 75 131.73 69.32 -93.27
CA ASN A 75 132.68 70.41 -92.91
C ASN A 75 132.33 71.24 -91.64
N SER A 76 133.33 71.52 -90.77
CA SER A 76 133.72 72.85 -90.17
C SER A 76 134.47 72.73 -88.80
N ALA A 77 135.02 73.84 -88.26
CA ALA A 77 136.47 73.97 -87.99
C ALA A 77 136.95 74.70 -86.68
N PHE A 78 138.26 74.58 -86.39
CA PHE A 78 139.15 75.31 -85.41
C PHE A 78 139.09 74.98 -83.90
N VAL A 79 140.16 75.21 -83.09
CA VAL A 79 141.51 74.54 -83.01
C VAL A 79 142.31 74.95 -81.74
N SER A 80 143.22 74.06 -81.30
CA SER A 80 144.40 74.15 -80.39
C SER A 80 144.19 73.66 -78.95
N ALA A 81 144.74 72.54 -78.47
CA ALA A 81 146.13 72.02 -78.33
C ALA A 81 146.70 72.26 -76.91
N VAL A 82 147.56 71.41 -76.30
CA VAL A 82 148.46 70.35 -76.84
C VAL A 82 148.29 68.97 -76.12
N ASP A 83 148.88 67.93 -76.72
CA ASP A 83 149.36 66.66 -76.10
C ASP A 83 150.38 66.95 -74.95
N PHE A 84 150.81 66.02 -74.07
CA PHE A 84 151.37 64.67 -74.27
C PHE A 84 150.66 63.61 -73.36
N ALA A 85 151.08 62.35 -73.13
CA ALA A 85 152.35 61.64 -73.38
C ALA A 85 152.17 60.12 -73.68
N ASN A 86 153.18 59.29 -73.36
CA ASN A 86 153.47 58.01 -74.05
C ASN A 86 154.11 56.94 -73.10
N PRO A 87 154.50 55.72 -73.52
CA PRO A 87 153.89 54.67 -74.38
C PRO A 87 153.95 53.20 -73.79
N LYS A 88 153.35 52.18 -74.46
CA LYS A 88 154.01 50.92 -74.98
C LYS A 88 153.07 49.70 -75.30
N ILE A 89 152.71 49.52 -76.59
CA ILE A 89 153.11 48.41 -77.54
C ILE A 89 153.60 47.06 -76.93
N HIS A 90 153.28 45.81 -77.37
CA HIS A 90 152.50 45.21 -78.49
C HIS A 90 152.24 43.67 -78.30
N LYS A 91 151.24 43.09 -79.01
CA LYS A 91 151.31 41.88 -79.92
C LYS A 91 150.01 41.04 -80.00
N ARG A 92 149.07 41.44 -80.88
CA ARG A 92 148.25 40.57 -81.77
C ARG A 92 147.30 41.45 -82.61
N GLY A 93 147.47 41.48 -83.92
CA GLY A 93 146.43 41.80 -84.91
C GLY A 93 145.90 43.25 -85.07
N LYS A 94 146.05 44.16 -84.11
CA LYS A 94 145.67 45.57 -84.31
C LYS A 94 146.75 46.35 -85.07
N TRP A 95 146.37 46.91 -86.22
CA TRP A 95 147.13 47.93 -86.94
C TRP A 95 146.46 49.29 -86.72
N ASP A 96 147.06 50.12 -85.86
CA ASP A 96 146.69 51.53 -85.74
C ASP A 96 147.62 52.34 -86.66
N PHE A 97 147.09 52.84 -87.78
CA PHE A 97 147.80 53.76 -88.66
C PHE A 97 147.65 55.20 -88.13
N ALA A 98 148.77 55.90 -87.98
CA ALA A 98 148.80 57.29 -87.54
C ALA A 98 149.80 58.09 -88.37
N ASN A 99 149.29 59.06 -89.13
CA ASN A 99 149.99 60.20 -89.76
C ASN A 99 148.96 60.95 -90.63
N SER A 100 149.10 62.20 -91.07
CA SER A 100 149.85 63.41 -90.66
C SER A 100 149.77 64.31 -91.91
N ALA A 101 149.18 65.50 -91.79
CA ALA A 101 148.92 66.43 -92.92
C ALA A 101 147.94 65.92 -94.01
N ALA A 102 147.44 66.87 -94.81
CA ALA A 102 146.23 66.69 -95.63
C ALA A 102 146.51 66.36 -97.11
N ASN A 103 145.90 65.28 -97.61
CA ASN A 103 145.26 65.20 -98.94
C ASN A 103 144.56 63.82 -99.15
N TYR A 104 143.62 63.76 -100.08
CA TYR A 104 142.73 62.63 -100.34
C TYR A 104 143.42 61.41 -100.96
N ASN A 105 143.01 60.18 -100.57
CA ASN A 105 143.33 58.94 -101.30
C ASN A 105 142.23 57.87 -101.13
N LEU A 106 141.97 57.13 -102.20
CA LEU A 106 140.96 56.06 -102.30
C LEU A 106 141.65 54.68 -102.21
N LEU A 107 141.24 53.80 -101.30
CA LEU A 107 141.75 52.42 -101.25
C LEU A 107 140.93 51.50 -102.16
N THR A 108 141.61 50.86 -103.12
CA THR A 108 141.10 49.72 -103.90
C THR A 108 141.88 48.45 -103.57
N ALA A 109 141.18 47.35 -103.34
CA ALA A 109 141.76 46.02 -103.12
C ALA A 109 141.03 44.99 -104.00
N THR A 110 141.78 44.08 -104.63
CA THR A 110 141.26 43.14 -105.62
C THR A 110 140.85 41.79 -105.03
N THR A 111 140.02 41.06 -105.77
CA THR A 111 139.07 40.04 -105.29
C THR A 111 139.64 38.66 -104.97
N SER A 112 140.95 38.48 -104.83
CA SER A 112 141.57 37.17 -104.53
C SER A 112 142.02 36.95 -103.08
N GLN A 113 141.98 37.99 -102.22
CA GLN A 113 142.52 37.93 -100.85
C GLN A 113 141.49 37.64 -99.73
N PHE A 114 140.20 37.48 -100.06
CA PHE A 114 139.11 37.41 -99.06
C PHE A 114 138.09 36.27 -99.26
N ALA A 115 138.43 35.23 -100.02
CA ALA A 115 137.57 34.05 -100.13
C ALA A 115 137.47 33.30 -98.78
N GLY A 116 136.27 33.26 -98.18
CA GLY A 116 135.98 32.47 -96.98
C GLY A 116 135.92 33.22 -95.64
N GLN A 117 135.89 34.56 -95.61
CA GLN A 117 135.75 35.37 -94.39
C GLN A 117 134.40 36.12 -94.37
N ASN A 118 133.51 35.80 -93.43
CA ASN A 118 132.15 36.35 -93.39
C ASN A 118 132.02 37.78 -92.81
N ARG A 119 133.10 38.37 -92.30
CA ARG A 119 133.04 39.62 -91.49
C ARG A 119 134.29 40.47 -91.65
N LEU A 120 134.11 41.75 -91.95
CA LEU A 120 135.17 42.76 -92.07
C LEU A 120 134.99 43.85 -91.00
N ILE A 121 136.09 44.24 -90.34
CA ILE A 121 136.10 45.29 -89.31
C ILE A 121 137.10 46.39 -89.71
N VAL A 122 136.61 47.62 -89.83
CA VAL A 122 137.44 48.82 -90.11
C VAL A 122 137.36 49.77 -88.91
N ASN A 123 138.53 50.16 -88.38
CA ASN A 123 138.65 51.17 -87.32
C ASN A 123 139.14 52.49 -87.93
N ILE A 124 138.41 53.58 -87.68
CA ILE A 124 138.83 54.94 -88.05
C ILE A 124 138.99 55.74 -86.76
N ASN A 125 140.23 56.09 -86.41
CA ASN A 125 140.54 56.93 -85.26
C ASN A 125 140.69 58.38 -85.75
N GLN A 126 139.79 59.29 -85.37
CA GLN A 126 139.96 60.73 -85.65
C GLN A 126 140.41 61.47 -84.38
N LYS A 127 141.54 62.18 -84.46
CA LYS A 127 142.09 62.98 -83.35
C LYS A 127 141.78 64.45 -83.60
N THR A 128 140.66 64.91 -83.04
CA THR A 128 140.21 66.33 -82.92
C THR A 128 140.17 67.20 -84.19
N GLY A 129 138.95 67.56 -84.63
CA GLY A 129 138.70 68.86 -85.30
C GLY A 129 139.16 69.01 -86.75
N GLY A 130 138.60 68.21 -87.68
CA GLY A 130 138.73 68.46 -89.12
C GLY A 130 137.86 67.49 -89.94
N GLY A 131 137.14 67.99 -90.96
CA GLY A 131 136.31 67.15 -91.83
C GLY A 131 137.15 66.27 -92.77
N THR A 132 136.68 65.07 -93.08
CA THR A 132 137.29 64.21 -94.12
C THR A 132 136.27 63.23 -94.71
N THR A 133 136.32 63.04 -96.02
CA THR A 133 135.42 62.16 -96.80
C THR A 133 136.04 60.76 -96.96
N GLY A 134 135.25 59.71 -96.80
CA GLY A 134 135.69 58.33 -97.09
C GLY A 134 134.51 57.42 -97.43
N GLY A 135 134.62 56.68 -98.54
CA GLY A 135 133.65 55.66 -98.97
C GLY A 135 134.27 54.26 -98.90
N VAL A 136 133.46 53.26 -98.55
CA VAL A 136 133.87 51.85 -98.46
C VAL A 136 133.12 51.04 -99.50
N LEU A 137 133.84 50.30 -100.35
CA LEU A 137 133.25 49.41 -101.35
C LEU A 137 132.90 48.06 -100.72
N LEU A 138 131.69 47.56 -100.95
CA LEU A 138 131.29 46.21 -100.53
C LEU A 138 131.64 45.20 -101.63
N ALA A 139 132.52 44.25 -101.32
CA ALA A 139 132.78 43.12 -102.20
C ALA A 139 131.65 42.09 -102.13
N ALA A 140 131.27 41.51 -103.27
CA ALA A 140 130.23 40.47 -103.34
C ALA A 140 130.64 39.23 -102.53
N GLY A 141 129.90 38.93 -101.47
CA GLY A 141 130.09 37.73 -100.63
C GLY A 141 130.14 37.96 -99.11
N ALA A 142 130.30 39.20 -98.64
CA ALA A 142 130.27 39.50 -97.19
C ALA A 142 128.83 39.70 -96.68
N THR A 143 128.48 39.09 -95.54
CA THR A 143 127.13 39.15 -94.93
C THR A 143 127.01 40.10 -93.73
N GLU A 144 128.14 40.50 -93.13
CA GLU A 144 128.22 41.47 -92.03
C GLU A 144 129.42 42.43 -92.22
N VAL A 145 129.18 43.74 -92.16
CA VAL A 145 130.26 44.76 -92.12
C VAL A 145 130.08 45.65 -90.91
N ILE A 146 131.19 45.85 -90.16
CA ILE A 146 131.21 46.67 -88.95
C ILE A 146 132.27 47.77 -89.09
N ALA A 147 131.82 49.03 -88.99
CA ALA A 147 132.69 50.19 -88.88
C ALA A 147 132.59 50.79 -87.47
N VAL A 148 133.73 51.11 -86.85
CA VAL A 148 133.78 51.75 -85.53
C VAL A 148 134.48 53.10 -85.64
N ILE A 149 133.74 54.16 -85.28
CA ILE A 149 134.22 55.54 -85.20
C ILE A 149 134.21 55.98 -83.73
N LYS A 150 135.23 56.71 -83.30
CA LYS A 150 135.43 57.10 -81.89
C LYS A 150 135.48 58.63 -81.77
N PHE A 151 134.74 59.18 -80.80
CA PHE A 151 134.75 60.60 -80.44
C PHE A 151 135.01 60.75 -78.94
N LYS A 152 135.64 61.84 -78.51
CA LYS A 152 135.81 62.18 -77.09
C LYS A 152 134.83 63.31 -76.73
N ILE A 153 134.09 63.15 -75.63
CA ILE A 153 133.13 64.14 -75.11
C ILE A 153 133.79 64.90 -73.95
N THR A 154 133.71 66.23 -73.96
CA THR A 154 134.32 67.08 -72.90
C THR A 154 133.40 68.12 -72.30
N ASN A 155 132.11 68.18 -72.69
CA ASN A 155 131.11 69.01 -72.01
C ASN A 155 129.67 68.54 -72.35
N CYS A 156 128.76 68.51 -71.38
CA CYS A 156 127.40 67.96 -71.56
C CYS A 156 126.34 68.99 -72.01
N SER A 157 126.76 70.18 -72.47
CA SER A 157 125.88 71.34 -72.67
C SER A 157 125.68 71.80 -74.13
N ALA A 158 126.00 70.96 -75.13
CA ALA A 158 125.72 71.25 -76.53
C ALA A 158 125.47 69.96 -77.35
N SER A 159 124.27 69.83 -77.92
CA SER A 159 123.89 68.69 -78.77
C SER A 159 124.20 68.96 -80.25
N PRO A 160 125.06 68.18 -80.92
CA PRO A 160 125.23 68.27 -82.37
C PRO A 160 124.03 67.65 -83.09
N THR A 161 123.38 68.41 -83.97
CA THR A 161 122.29 67.93 -84.83
C THR A 161 122.83 67.41 -86.17
N MET A 162 122.35 66.23 -86.60
CA MET A 162 122.60 65.69 -87.95
C MET A 162 121.33 65.82 -88.82
N GLN A 163 121.48 66.27 -90.06
CA GLN A 163 120.42 66.24 -91.08
C GLN A 163 120.85 65.39 -92.28
N TRP A 164 119.92 64.59 -92.78
CA TRP A 164 120.04 63.84 -94.03
C TRP A 164 119.36 64.63 -95.15
N LEU A 165 120.03 64.81 -96.29
CA LEU A 165 119.45 65.49 -97.46
C LEU A 165 118.94 64.49 -98.50
N THR A 166 117.70 64.71 -98.93
CA THR A 166 116.90 63.83 -99.77
C THR A 166 116.99 64.17 -101.26
N THR A 167 116.69 63.18 -102.12
CA THR A 167 116.39 63.35 -103.56
C THR A 167 117.45 64.06 -104.41
N GLY A 168 118.24 63.27 -105.14
CA GLY A 168 119.02 63.74 -106.30
C GLY A 168 119.02 62.65 -107.38
N ALA A 169 118.57 62.98 -108.60
CA ALA A 169 118.61 62.06 -109.72
C ALA A 169 120.05 61.87 -110.19
N ILE A 170 120.48 60.61 -110.37
CA ILE A 170 121.75 60.28 -111.00
C ILE A 170 121.49 60.09 -112.50
N THR A 171 121.83 61.11 -113.29
CA THR A 171 122.06 60.97 -114.74
C THR A 171 123.55 61.03 -115.04
N ASP A 172 124.01 60.16 -115.93
CA ASP A 172 125.41 60.00 -116.30
C ASP A 172 126.06 61.27 -116.88
N PHE A 173 127.33 61.45 -116.53
CA PHE A 173 128.36 62.12 -117.33
C PHE A 173 129.35 61.00 -117.71
N ASN A 174 129.44 60.58 -118.98
CA ASN A 174 129.88 61.39 -120.11
C ASN A 174 129.26 61.00 -121.48
N ASN A 175 128.82 62.02 -122.24
CA ASN A 175 128.66 62.13 -123.71
C ASN A 175 128.65 60.84 -124.60
N ASN A 176 127.45 60.42 -125.07
CA ASN A 176 126.94 60.78 -126.42
C ASN A 176 125.62 60.05 -126.77
N ASN A 177 124.64 60.81 -127.31
CA ASN A 177 123.38 60.39 -127.96
C ASN A 177 122.33 59.54 -127.19
N ILE A 178 121.35 60.28 -126.65
CA ILE A 178 119.89 60.04 -126.64
C ILE A 178 119.37 58.69 -127.23
N LYS A 179 118.71 57.88 -126.40
CA LYS A 179 117.32 57.39 -126.68
C LYS A 179 116.58 56.84 -125.44
N THR A 180 115.69 57.69 -124.91
CA THR A 180 114.38 57.39 -124.28
C THR A 180 114.17 56.09 -123.46
N GLY A 181 114.00 56.25 -122.14
CA GLY A 181 112.73 55.91 -121.48
C GLY A 181 112.68 54.73 -120.50
N ALA A 182 112.90 54.99 -119.21
CA ALA A 182 112.31 54.22 -118.08
C ALA A 182 112.47 54.94 -116.72
N THR A 183 111.60 55.90 -116.41
CA THR A 183 111.57 56.52 -115.07
C THR A 183 110.67 55.69 -114.14
N ARG A 184 111.23 55.11 -113.06
CA ARG A 184 110.44 54.46 -111.99
C ARG A 184 110.68 55.18 -110.65
N ILE A 185 109.60 55.60 -110.01
CA ILE A 185 109.61 56.44 -108.81
C ILE A 185 109.49 55.55 -107.55
N TYR A 186 110.22 55.90 -106.50
CA TYR A 186 110.24 55.23 -105.20
C TYR A 186 109.13 55.76 -104.27
N PRO A 187 108.57 54.95 -103.36
CA PRO A 187 108.03 55.44 -102.09
C PRO A 187 109.18 55.87 -101.16
N ALA A 188 109.04 57.02 -100.51
CA ALA A 188 110.08 57.58 -99.65
C ALA A 188 110.19 56.84 -98.30
N ILE A 189 111.42 56.69 -97.81
CA ILE A 189 111.68 56.44 -96.38
C ILE A 189 111.77 57.81 -95.71
N THR A 190 110.89 58.07 -94.73
CA THR A 190 110.89 59.30 -93.93
C THR A 190 111.52 59.00 -92.56
N PRO A 191 112.85 59.09 -92.38
CA PRO A 191 113.47 58.87 -91.08
C PRO A 191 113.14 60.03 -90.13
N THR A 192 112.47 59.72 -89.03
CA THR A 192 112.15 60.67 -87.96
C THR A 192 113.44 61.16 -87.29
N ALA A 193 113.55 62.47 -87.06
CA ALA A 193 114.72 63.05 -86.41
C ALA A 193 114.91 62.43 -85.01
N THR A 194 115.99 61.65 -84.84
CA THR A 194 116.30 60.98 -83.57
C THR A 194 117.16 61.90 -82.73
N THR A 195 116.56 62.58 -81.76
CA THR A 195 117.28 63.35 -80.74
C THR A 195 117.93 62.40 -79.73
N ILE A 196 119.26 62.32 -79.77
CA ILE A 196 120.04 61.51 -78.81
C ILE A 196 120.16 62.31 -77.50
N SER A 197 119.62 61.76 -76.41
CA SER A 197 119.69 62.34 -75.07
C SER A 197 120.83 61.70 -74.27
N LEU A 198 121.72 62.53 -73.71
CA LEU A 198 122.91 62.07 -72.96
C LEU A 198 122.67 62.15 -71.45
N ALA A 199 121.86 61.24 -70.92
CA ALA A 199 121.67 61.05 -69.48
C ALA A 199 121.79 59.55 -69.10
N PRO A 200 122.43 59.18 -67.99
CA PRO A 200 122.53 57.79 -67.55
C PRO A 200 121.20 57.30 -66.95
N THR A 201 120.78 56.09 -67.32
CA THR A 201 119.58 55.40 -66.81
C THR A 201 119.92 54.38 -65.72
N LEU A 202 119.11 54.30 -64.66
CA LEU A 202 119.12 53.15 -63.74
C LEU A 202 118.45 51.91 -64.39
N VAL A 203 118.86 50.71 -63.96
CA VAL A 203 118.56 49.45 -64.69
C VAL A 203 117.60 48.49 -63.96
N GLU A 204 117.16 48.76 -62.72
CA GLU A 204 116.27 47.84 -61.96
C GLU A 204 115.08 48.52 -61.24
N SER A 205 114.02 47.74 -60.96
CA SER A 205 112.74 48.19 -60.40
C SER A 205 112.57 47.92 -58.90
N ILE A 206 111.63 48.63 -58.26
CA ILE A 206 111.27 48.45 -56.84
C ILE A 206 110.60 47.08 -56.62
N SER A 207 111.00 46.37 -55.57
CA SER A 207 110.41 45.10 -55.11
C SER A 207 109.72 45.29 -53.76
N GLY A 208 108.46 44.88 -53.64
CA GLY A 208 107.65 44.95 -52.43
C GLY A 208 106.19 44.53 -52.68
N ALA A 209 105.32 44.69 -51.67
CA ALA A 209 103.91 44.31 -51.78
C ALA A 209 103.09 45.32 -52.62
N THR A 210 102.35 44.82 -53.61
CA THR A 210 101.46 45.63 -54.49
C THR A 210 100.03 45.73 -54.00
N SER A 211 99.65 44.97 -52.98
CA SER A 211 98.38 45.05 -52.26
C SER A 211 98.67 45.02 -50.77
N VAL A 212 98.16 46.01 -50.03
CA VAL A 212 98.51 46.28 -48.63
C VAL A 212 97.27 46.62 -47.81
N CYS A 213 97.39 46.56 -46.48
CA CYS A 213 96.31 46.82 -45.54
C CYS A 213 96.54 48.14 -44.81
N ALA A 214 95.53 49.01 -44.79
CA ALA A 214 95.56 50.21 -43.96
C ALA A 214 95.71 49.84 -42.48
N GLY A 215 96.66 50.49 -41.79
CA GLY A 215 97.06 50.21 -40.41
C GLY A 215 98.32 49.35 -40.24
N ASN A 216 98.84 48.74 -41.30
CA ASN A 216 99.98 47.82 -41.24
C ASN A 216 101.28 48.40 -41.85
N ILE A 217 102.41 47.77 -41.53
CA ILE A 217 103.75 48.13 -42.04
C ILE A 217 104.15 47.17 -43.17
N PHE A 218 104.71 47.71 -44.26
CA PHE A 218 105.17 46.94 -45.41
C PHE A 218 106.59 47.35 -45.82
N HIS A 219 107.39 46.40 -46.32
CA HIS A 219 108.79 46.62 -46.68
C HIS A 219 108.99 46.64 -48.20
N TYR A 220 109.81 47.58 -48.67
CA TYR A 220 110.16 47.79 -50.08
C TYR A 220 111.68 47.89 -50.24
N ARG A 221 112.20 47.49 -51.40
CA ARG A 221 113.64 47.53 -51.71
C ARG A 221 113.94 47.81 -53.17
N ILE A 222 115.11 48.40 -53.44
CA ILE A 222 115.72 48.54 -54.76
C ILE A 222 117.20 48.18 -54.69
N LYS A 223 117.80 47.72 -55.79
CA LYS A 223 119.23 47.35 -55.81
C LYS A 223 120.11 48.61 -55.83
N LYS A 224 121.22 48.55 -55.10
CA LYS A 224 122.14 49.67 -54.85
C LYS A 224 123.28 49.69 -55.87
N GLU A 225 123.45 50.81 -56.56
CA GLU A 225 124.60 51.07 -57.44
C GLU A 225 125.63 51.99 -56.77
N ALA A 226 126.90 51.76 -57.06
CA ALA A 226 127.99 52.50 -56.41
C ALA A 226 128.06 53.94 -56.93
N GLY A 227 128.05 54.92 -56.00
CA GLY A 227 128.11 56.35 -56.33
C GLY A 227 126.74 57.06 -56.37
N TYR A 228 125.65 56.38 -56.02
CA TYR A 228 124.30 56.94 -55.93
C TYR A 228 123.79 57.02 -54.48
N THR A 229 122.98 58.04 -54.17
CA THR A 229 122.18 58.15 -52.95
C THR A 229 120.69 58.01 -53.29
N TYR A 230 119.93 57.32 -52.41
CA TYR A 230 118.52 57.00 -52.63
C TYR A 230 117.62 57.78 -51.68
N SER A 231 116.43 58.16 -52.13
CA SER A 231 115.43 58.86 -51.32
C SER A 231 114.02 58.38 -51.66
N TRP A 232 113.31 57.86 -50.65
CA TRP A 232 111.99 57.24 -50.80
C TRP A 232 110.86 58.23 -50.49
N PHE A 233 109.77 58.14 -51.26
CA PHE A 233 108.56 58.92 -51.10
C PHE A 233 107.34 58.16 -51.65
N THR A 234 106.12 58.65 -51.41
CA THR A 234 104.89 58.00 -51.88
C THR A 234 103.85 59.01 -52.32
N THR A 235 102.97 58.57 -53.23
CA THR A 235 101.73 59.28 -53.59
C THR A 235 100.49 58.71 -52.87
N ILE A 236 100.66 57.75 -51.96
CA ILE A 236 99.61 57.28 -51.03
C ILE A 236 99.24 58.43 -50.09
N VAL A 237 98.01 58.95 -50.22
CA VAL A 237 97.51 60.04 -49.38
C VAL A 237 96.74 59.50 -48.18
N SER A 238 97.01 60.08 -47.00
CA SER A 238 96.35 59.79 -45.72
C SER A 238 96.59 60.94 -44.73
N SER A 239 95.84 60.94 -43.62
CA SER A 239 96.07 61.80 -42.46
C SER A 239 96.09 60.94 -41.19
N PRO A 240 97.24 60.79 -40.49
CA PRO A 240 98.58 61.28 -40.86
C PRO A 240 99.07 60.69 -42.19
N LEU A 241 100.10 61.29 -42.79
CA LEU A 241 100.76 60.75 -43.99
C LEU A 241 101.50 59.44 -43.70
N PRO A 242 101.76 58.59 -44.72
CA PRO A 242 102.55 57.38 -44.53
C PRO A 242 103.98 57.72 -44.09
N THR A 243 104.45 57.06 -43.04
CA THR A 243 105.78 57.28 -42.50
C THR A 243 106.76 56.25 -43.02
N PHE A 244 107.92 56.74 -43.47
CA PHE A 244 109.05 55.92 -43.87
C PHE A 244 109.99 55.75 -42.69
N SER A 245 110.33 54.49 -42.36
CA SER A 245 111.41 54.15 -41.45
C SER A 245 112.56 53.52 -42.25
N ALA A 246 113.74 54.13 -42.16
CA ALA A 246 114.94 53.63 -42.81
C ALA A 246 115.35 52.28 -42.21
N HIS A 247 115.75 51.34 -43.07
CA HIS A 247 116.25 50.03 -42.64
C HIS A 247 117.66 49.83 -43.21
N ALA A 248 118.59 49.38 -42.37
CA ALA A 248 120.02 49.38 -42.70
C ALA A 248 120.38 48.56 -43.94
N ASP A 249 121.36 49.05 -44.70
CA ASP A 249 121.95 48.42 -45.91
C ASP A 249 122.17 46.91 -45.71
N SER A 250 121.66 46.09 -46.64
CA SER A 250 121.98 44.66 -46.68
C SER A 250 122.23 44.18 -48.10
N LEU A 251 123.38 43.51 -48.28
CA LEU A 251 123.77 42.73 -49.47
C LEU A 251 123.41 43.35 -50.84
N GLY A 252 123.70 44.65 -51.00
CA GLY A 252 123.54 45.35 -52.29
C GLY A 252 122.15 45.89 -52.59
N TYR A 253 121.29 46.07 -51.59
CA TYR A 253 119.98 46.72 -51.73
C TYR A 253 119.82 47.89 -50.75
N ASP A 254 119.12 48.93 -51.20
CA ASP A 254 118.58 50.02 -50.39
C ASP A 254 117.11 49.68 -50.06
N THR A 255 116.69 49.86 -48.80
CA THR A 255 115.42 49.31 -48.29
C THR A 255 114.69 50.27 -47.35
N VAL A 256 113.35 50.25 -47.40
CA VAL A 256 112.52 51.11 -46.56
C VAL A 256 111.28 50.38 -46.04
N SER A 257 110.87 50.73 -44.82
CA SER A 257 109.61 50.27 -44.23
C SER A 257 108.59 51.40 -44.28
N VAL A 258 107.40 51.14 -44.81
CA VAL A 258 106.32 52.12 -44.97
C VAL A 258 105.17 51.72 -44.05
N THR A 259 104.86 52.57 -43.08
CA THR A 259 103.64 52.41 -42.27
C THR A 259 102.47 53.02 -43.03
N ILE A 260 101.49 52.21 -43.42
CA ILE A 260 100.30 52.67 -44.14
C ILE A 260 99.25 53.08 -43.10
N PRO A 261 98.88 54.37 -42.98
CA PRO A 261 97.93 54.82 -41.95
C PRO A 261 96.50 54.33 -42.23
N ALA A 262 95.66 54.33 -41.19
CA ALA A 262 94.24 54.06 -41.34
C ALA A 262 93.58 55.11 -42.26
N GLY A 263 92.75 54.67 -43.22
CA GLY A 263 92.09 55.55 -44.18
C GLY A 263 92.95 56.01 -45.37
N ALA A 264 94.14 55.45 -45.55
CA ALA A 264 94.97 55.74 -46.73
C ALA A 264 94.36 55.21 -48.05
N THR A 265 94.55 55.97 -49.14
CA THR A 265 94.13 55.54 -50.49
C THR A 265 95.28 54.94 -51.27
N SER A 266 94.98 54.08 -52.25
CA SER A 266 95.96 53.54 -53.20
C SER A 266 96.81 54.63 -53.86
N GLY A 267 98.07 54.30 -54.15
CA GLY A 267 99.07 55.21 -54.72
C GLY A 267 100.38 54.46 -54.99
N ASP A 268 101.45 55.18 -55.33
CA ASP A 268 102.75 54.59 -55.67
C ASP A 268 103.72 54.70 -54.48
N ILE A 269 104.60 53.71 -54.31
CA ILE A 269 105.88 53.89 -53.63
C ILE A 269 106.93 54.27 -54.69
N LYS A 270 107.71 55.31 -54.44
CA LYS A 270 108.71 55.85 -55.36
C LYS A 270 110.07 56.00 -54.69
N VAL A 271 111.13 55.90 -55.48
CA VAL A 271 112.51 56.17 -55.06
C VAL A 271 113.22 57.01 -56.12
N GLU A 272 113.88 58.08 -55.68
CA GLU A 272 114.80 58.88 -56.49
C GLU A 272 116.24 58.46 -56.18
N ALA A 273 117.04 58.22 -57.21
CA ALA A 273 118.48 57.96 -57.11
C ALA A 273 119.25 59.16 -57.68
N THR A 274 120.21 59.68 -56.92
CA THR A 274 120.99 60.87 -57.28
C THR A 274 122.49 60.56 -57.32
N SER A 275 123.19 61.00 -58.37
CA SER A 275 124.66 61.03 -58.41
C SER A 275 125.15 62.35 -59.01
N GLY A 276 125.84 63.15 -58.21
CA GLY A 276 126.19 64.53 -58.56
C GLY A 276 124.95 65.38 -58.84
N SER A 277 124.87 65.96 -60.04
CA SER A 277 123.71 66.73 -60.51
C SER A 277 122.70 65.91 -61.33
N CYS A 278 122.89 64.60 -61.47
CA CYS A 278 122.02 63.71 -62.25
C CYS A 278 121.04 62.97 -61.32
N LYS A 279 119.79 62.83 -61.77
CA LYS A 279 118.68 62.20 -61.04
C LYS A 279 117.85 61.28 -61.95
N ASP A 280 117.38 60.17 -61.39
CA ASP A 280 116.44 59.24 -62.03
C ASP A 280 115.49 58.64 -60.97
N THR A 281 114.31 58.15 -61.36
CA THR A 281 113.23 57.72 -60.44
C THR A 281 112.53 56.44 -60.86
N ALA A 282 112.32 55.54 -59.91
CA ALA A 282 111.50 54.34 -60.07
C ALA A 282 110.20 54.42 -59.24
N ALA A 283 109.15 53.71 -59.67
CA ALA A 283 107.85 53.68 -59.01
C ALA A 283 107.21 52.28 -59.03
N LEU A 284 106.45 51.96 -57.97
CA LEU A 284 105.65 50.73 -57.83
C LEU A 284 104.24 51.09 -57.34
N ALA A 285 103.22 50.73 -58.11
CA ALA A 285 101.83 50.95 -57.74
C ALA A 285 101.38 50.00 -56.60
N VAL A 286 100.70 50.55 -55.61
CA VAL A 286 100.28 49.87 -54.38
C VAL A 286 98.79 50.13 -54.11
N THR A 287 98.01 49.05 -54.04
CA THR A 287 96.59 49.09 -53.68
C THR A 287 96.44 49.04 -52.17
N VAL A 288 95.83 50.07 -51.57
CA VAL A 288 95.54 50.09 -50.13
C VAL A 288 94.10 49.62 -49.90
N ASN A 289 93.95 48.51 -49.18
CA ASN A 289 92.65 48.01 -48.75
C ASN A 289 92.30 48.57 -47.36
N PRO A 290 91.09 49.14 -47.17
CA PRO A 290 90.66 49.66 -45.88
C PRO A 290 90.42 48.53 -44.88
N SER A 291 90.72 48.78 -43.60
CA SER A 291 90.48 47.85 -42.49
C SER A 291 89.01 47.44 -42.42
N SER A 292 88.74 46.14 -42.24
CA SER A 292 87.39 45.63 -42.02
C SER A 292 86.95 45.85 -40.56
N SER A 293 85.67 46.08 -40.33
CA SER A 293 85.10 46.20 -38.99
C SER A 293 83.76 45.49 -38.90
N ALA A 294 83.44 45.00 -37.70
CA ALA A 294 82.22 44.26 -37.42
C ALA A 294 81.67 44.62 -36.03
N SER A 295 80.35 44.75 -35.91
CA SER A 295 79.66 45.02 -34.64
C SER A 295 78.28 44.37 -34.60
N PHE A 296 77.82 43.94 -33.42
CA PHE A 296 76.44 43.48 -33.27
C PHE A 296 75.46 44.66 -33.39
N LEU A 297 74.42 44.51 -34.22
CA LEU A 297 73.27 45.40 -34.27
C LEU A 297 72.14 44.93 -33.36
N THR A 298 72.10 43.64 -33.02
CA THR A 298 71.19 43.09 -32.03
C THR A 298 71.73 43.34 -30.63
N SER A 299 71.05 44.19 -29.87
CA SER A 299 71.28 44.37 -28.44
C SER A 299 71.00 43.08 -27.66
N ASP A 300 71.48 43.10 -26.42
CA ASP A 300 71.12 42.16 -25.36
C ASP A 300 69.60 41.97 -25.27
N THR A 301 69.19 40.77 -24.89
CA THR A 301 67.79 40.35 -24.94
C THR A 301 67.48 39.29 -23.89
N THR A 302 66.19 39.08 -23.64
CA THR A 302 65.68 37.94 -22.91
C THR A 302 64.71 37.15 -23.82
N MET A 303 64.77 35.83 -23.76
CA MET A 303 63.90 34.93 -24.53
C MET A 303 63.71 33.59 -23.80
N CYS A 304 62.80 32.75 -24.28
CA CYS A 304 62.52 31.45 -23.68
C CYS A 304 63.47 30.36 -24.19
N SER A 305 63.72 29.35 -23.35
CA SER A 305 64.58 28.21 -23.71
C SER A 305 64.14 27.54 -25.00
N GLY A 306 65.04 27.45 -25.98
CA GLY A 306 64.79 26.86 -27.30
C GLY A 306 63.99 27.74 -28.28
N ALA A 307 63.55 28.94 -27.88
CA ALA A 307 62.98 29.91 -28.81
C ALA A 307 64.03 30.34 -29.86
N SER A 308 63.60 30.82 -31.03
CA SER A 308 64.53 31.23 -32.09
C SER A 308 64.59 32.76 -32.24
N ARG A 309 65.81 33.32 -32.34
CA ARG A 309 66.03 34.75 -32.60
C ARG A 309 67.03 34.95 -33.74
N VAL A 310 66.80 35.96 -34.57
CA VAL A 310 67.77 36.38 -35.60
C VAL A 310 68.74 37.39 -35.02
N MET A 311 70.01 37.01 -34.92
CA MET A 311 71.14 37.88 -34.62
C MET A 311 71.55 38.66 -35.88
N LYS A 312 72.04 39.89 -35.70
CA LYS A 312 72.49 40.75 -36.81
C LYS A 312 73.86 41.35 -36.49
N VAL A 313 74.80 41.21 -37.42
CA VAL A 313 76.16 41.78 -37.34
C VAL A 313 76.33 42.76 -38.49
N SER A 314 76.55 44.04 -38.18
CA SER A 314 76.99 45.01 -39.17
C SER A 314 78.42 44.68 -39.57
N LEU A 315 78.69 44.69 -40.88
CA LEU A 315 80.01 44.56 -41.49
C LEU A 315 80.28 45.81 -42.33
N SER A 316 81.49 46.36 -42.25
CA SER A 316 81.89 47.54 -43.02
C SER A 316 83.41 47.62 -43.22
N GLY A 317 83.86 48.45 -44.17
CA GLY A 317 85.25 48.45 -44.64
C GLY A 317 85.62 47.22 -45.47
N GLY A 318 86.88 47.09 -45.88
CA GLY A 318 87.34 46.00 -46.75
C GLY A 318 87.09 46.19 -48.25
N THR A 319 87.49 45.18 -49.04
CA THR A 319 87.32 45.09 -50.49
C THR A 319 86.92 43.66 -50.88
N GLY A 320 85.82 43.51 -51.62
CA GLY A 320 85.26 42.19 -51.96
C GLY A 320 84.34 41.63 -50.87
N THR A 321 84.43 40.33 -50.60
CA THR A 321 83.62 39.64 -49.58
C THR A 321 84.24 39.74 -48.19
N TRP A 322 83.42 39.58 -47.15
CA TRP A 322 83.89 39.45 -45.77
C TRP A 322 83.92 37.98 -45.33
N ASN A 323 84.93 37.64 -44.51
CA ASN A 323 84.92 36.46 -43.66
C ASN A 323 84.79 36.95 -42.20
N LEU A 324 83.89 36.35 -41.43
CA LEU A 324 83.62 36.70 -40.03
C LEU A 324 83.90 35.49 -39.13
N VAL A 325 84.55 35.74 -38.00
CA VAL A 325 84.71 34.77 -36.90
C VAL A 325 84.05 35.33 -35.66
N TYR A 326 83.07 34.58 -35.14
CA TYR A 326 82.40 34.86 -33.88
C TYR A 326 82.34 33.59 -33.04
N ASN A 327 82.38 33.72 -31.71
CA ASN A 327 82.12 32.61 -30.80
C ASN A 327 80.62 32.56 -30.49
N ASP A 328 80.02 31.37 -30.57
CA ASP A 328 78.59 31.15 -30.32
C ASP A 328 78.24 30.89 -28.85
N GLY A 329 79.21 31.08 -27.95
CA GLY A 329 79.16 30.71 -26.54
C GLY A 329 79.75 29.32 -26.23
N THR A 330 80.00 28.50 -27.26
CA THR A 330 80.61 27.16 -27.13
C THR A 330 81.83 26.96 -28.03
N SER A 331 81.80 27.51 -29.25
CA SER A 331 82.81 27.28 -30.29
C SER A 331 82.96 28.48 -31.23
N ASP A 332 84.09 28.53 -31.94
CA ASP A 332 84.36 29.60 -32.92
C ASP A 332 83.77 29.25 -34.28
N ILE A 333 82.76 30.00 -34.69
CA ILE A 333 82.07 29.86 -35.97
C ILE A 333 82.76 30.74 -37.02
N ASN A 334 83.28 30.09 -38.06
CA ASN A 334 83.93 30.72 -39.19
C ASN A 334 82.94 30.82 -40.36
N VAL A 335 82.56 32.04 -40.74
CA VAL A 335 81.64 32.32 -41.86
C VAL A 335 82.41 33.01 -42.97
N THR A 336 82.50 32.39 -44.14
CA THR A 336 83.28 32.92 -45.28
C THR A 336 82.41 33.38 -46.43
N GLY A 337 82.87 34.38 -47.19
CA GLY A 337 82.24 34.78 -48.45
C GLY A 337 80.97 35.62 -48.29
N ILE A 338 80.82 36.36 -47.20
CA ILE A 338 79.67 37.23 -46.94
C ILE A 338 79.68 38.39 -47.95
N THR A 339 78.56 38.60 -48.66
CA THR A 339 78.39 39.60 -49.73
C THR A 339 77.48 40.77 -49.35
N SER A 340 76.81 40.71 -48.19
CA SER A 340 75.85 41.72 -47.75
C SER A 340 75.99 42.03 -46.26
N SER A 341 75.60 43.26 -45.89
CA SER A 341 75.63 43.77 -44.52
C SER A 341 74.26 44.36 -44.18
N PRO A 342 73.68 44.07 -42.99
CA PRO A 342 74.23 43.21 -41.94
C PRO A 342 74.16 41.71 -42.28
N TYR A 343 75.16 40.96 -41.83
CA TYR A 343 75.11 39.50 -41.80
C TYR A 343 74.09 39.05 -40.74
N THR A 344 73.29 38.03 -41.05
CA THR A 344 72.26 37.50 -40.15
C THR A 344 72.40 36.00 -39.94
N PHE A 345 72.18 35.56 -38.69
CA PHE A 345 72.17 34.15 -38.32
C PHE A 345 71.10 33.91 -37.25
N THR A 346 70.52 32.71 -37.22
CA THR A 346 69.48 32.34 -36.26
C THR A 346 70.10 31.55 -35.11
N ILE A 347 69.72 31.90 -33.88
CA ILE A 347 70.13 31.22 -32.65
C ILE A 347 68.92 30.64 -31.93
N SER A 348 69.12 29.53 -31.22
CA SER A 348 68.09 28.89 -30.38
C SER A 348 68.66 28.33 -29.06
N PRO A 349 69.28 29.17 -28.20
CA PRO A 349 69.95 28.70 -26.99
C PRO A 349 68.97 28.16 -25.95
N THR A 350 69.41 27.15 -25.19
CA THR A 350 68.63 26.52 -24.10
C THR A 350 68.97 27.06 -22.71
N SER A 351 70.09 27.76 -22.58
CA SER A 351 70.57 28.47 -21.38
C SER A 351 71.12 29.85 -21.75
N THR A 352 71.35 30.74 -20.79
CA THR A 352 71.90 32.08 -21.06
C THR A 352 73.26 31.98 -21.74
N THR A 353 73.39 32.62 -22.91
CA THR A 353 74.57 32.50 -23.79
C THR A 353 75.07 33.88 -24.21
N ILE A 354 76.39 34.06 -24.22
CA ILE A 354 77.06 35.29 -24.66
C ILE A 354 77.74 35.04 -26.01
N TYR A 355 77.28 35.73 -27.05
CA TYR A 355 77.87 35.68 -28.38
C TYR A 355 78.95 36.76 -28.47
N THR A 356 80.15 36.43 -28.98
CA THR A 356 81.27 37.40 -29.07
C THR A 356 81.89 37.44 -30.45
N LEU A 357 82.20 38.64 -30.98
CA LEU A 357 82.98 38.79 -32.20
C LEU A 357 84.46 38.60 -31.89
N LYS A 358 85.22 37.97 -32.80
CA LYS A 358 86.67 37.76 -32.67
C LYS A 358 87.48 38.44 -33.78
N SER A 359 87.13 38.18 -35.03
CA SER A 359 87.83 38.77 -36.18
C SER A 359 86.95 38.90 -37.41
N VAL A 360 87.24 39.89 -38.25
CA VAL A 360 86.65 40.04 -39.58
C VAL A 360 87.77 40.29 -40.60
N SER A 361 87.67 39.72 -41.79
CA SER A 361 88.63 39.95 -42.87
C SER A 361 87.98 40.15 -44.22
N SER A 362 88.58 40.99 -45.06
CA SER A 362 88.15 41.24 -46.44
C SER A 362 89.34 41.71 -47.27
N GLY A 363 89.38 41.37 -48.57
CA GLY A 363 90.51 41.75 -49.45
C GLY A 363 91.88 41.17 -49.04
N GLY A 364 91.93 40.17 -48.15
CA GLY A 364 93.16 39.67 -47.53
C GLY A 364 93.58 40.41 -46.24
N CYS A 365 92.87 41.47 -45.86
CA CYS A 365 93.14 42.24 -44.64
C CYS A 365 92.25 41.78 -43.50
N ALA A 366 92.87 41.24 -42.45
CA ALA A 366 92.19 40.80 -41.22
C ALA A 366 92.29 41.87 -40.13
N SER A 367 91.19 42.05 -39.39
CA SER A 367 91.08 42.93 -38.24
C SER A 367 90.51 42.16 -37.06
N THR A 368 91.17 42.25 -35.90
CA THR A 368 90.57 41.82 -34.63
C THR A 368 89.42 42.76 -34.29
N VAL A 369 88.27 42.21 -33.92
CA VAL A 369 87.08 42.97 -33.51
C VAL A 369 86.62 42.52 -32.15
N SER A 370 86.08 43.44 -31.37
CA SER A 370 85.57 43.20 -30.02
C SER A 370 84.13 43.69 -29.91
N GLY A 371 83.24 42.82 -29.43
CA GLY A 371 81.85 43.15 -29.16
C GLY A 371 81.09 41.89 -28.75
N SER A 372 80.17 42.04 -27.81
CA SER A 372 79.36 40.93 -27.29
C SER A 372 77.88 41.25 -27.36
N ALA A 373 77.05 40.21 -27.45
CA ALA A 373 75.61 40.30 -27.28
C ALA A 373 75.14 39.14 -26.37
N THR A 374 74.49 39.51 -25.27
CA THR A 374 74.00 38.57 -24.24
C THR A 374 72.57 38.16 -24.53
N VAL A 375 72.32 36.86 -24.54
CA VAL A 375 71.00 36.28 -24.73
C VAL A 375 70.61 35.56 -23.45
N THR A 376 69.84 36.27 -22.61
CA THR A 376 69.32 35.71 -21.36
C THR A 376 68.20 34.74 -21.68
N VAL A 377 68.29 33.52 -21.16
CA VAL A 377 67.30 32.48 -21.43
C VAL A 377 66.52 32.15 -20.18
N ASN A 378 65.22 32.45 -20.20
CA ASN A 378 64.31 32.06 -19.15
C ASN A 378 63.83 30.61 -19.38
N PRO A 379 63.85 29.76 -18.34
CA PRO A 379 63.34 28.40 -18.44
C PRO A 379 61.82 28.41 -18.68
N LEU A 380 61.32 27.40 -19.39
CA LEU A 380 59.89 27.18 -19.55
C LEU A 380 59.28 26.75 -18.20
N PRO A 381 58.24 27.44 -17.69
CA PRO A 381 57.56 26.98 -16.49
C PRO A 381 56.83 25.66 -16.74
N VAL A 382 56.77 24.80 -15.71
CA VAL A 382 55.99 23.56 -15.71
C VAL A 382 54.77 23.76 -14.83
N VAL A 383 53.58 23.70 -15.42
CA VAL A 383 52.30 23.83 -14.71
C VAL A 383 51.79 22.47 -14.23
N SER A 384 51.16 22.43 -13.07
CA SER A 384 50.49 21.26 -12.50
C SER A 384 49.21 21.68 -11.77
N ALA A 385 48.30 20.74 -11.58
CA ALA A 385 47.04 20.94 -10.86
C ALA A 385 46.87 19.88 -9.77
N THR A 386 46.27 20.24 -8.64
CA THR A 386 46.03 19.32 -7.53
C THR A 386 44.61 19.56 -6.97
N PRO A 387 43.71 18.57 -7.02
CA PRO A 387 43.84 17.28 -7.72
C PRO A 387 43.87 17.42 -9.26
N THR A 388 44.27 16.35 -9.96
CA THR A 388 44.32 16.32 -11.44
C THR A 388 42.96 16.07 -12.11
N SER A 389 41.96 15.69 -11.32
CA SER A 389 40.53 15.64 -11.66
C SER A 389 39.73 15.83 -10.38
N ALA A 390 38.48 16.28 -10.49
CA ALA A 390 37.60 16.45 -9.35
C ALA A 390 36.18 15.94 -9.66
N THR A 391 35.50 15.42 -8.64
CA THR A 391 34.08 15.10 -8.70
C THR A 391 33.37 15.90 -7.61
N VAL A 392 32.32 16.65 -7.98
CA VAL A 392 31.57 17.52 -7.08
C VAL A 392 30.07 17.37 -7.30
N CYS A 393 29.27 17.76 -6.33
CA CYS A 393 27.81 17.85 -6.48
C CYS A 393 27.40 19.18 -7.11
N SER A 394 26.28 19.19 -7.84
CA SER A 394 25.67 20.41 -8.37
C SER A 394 25.52 21.48 -7.26
N GLY A 395 25.96 22.70 -7.54
CA GLY A 395 26.03 23.82 -6.60
C GLY A 395 27.32 23.87 -5.77
N SER A 396 28.20 22.87 -5.86
CA SER A 396 29.50 22.85 -5.16
C SER A 396 30.65 23.29 -6.06
N ALA A 397 31.70 23.85 -5.45
CA ALA A 397 32.93 24.20 -6.13
C ALA A 397 33.96 23.06 -6.05
N PRO A 398 34.74 22.79 -7.12
CA PRO A 398 35.97 22.01 -6.98
C PRO A 398 37.00 22.81 -6.17
N SER A 399 37.98 22.13 -5.57
CA SER A 399 39.11 22.79 -4.88
C SER A 399 40.41 22.43 -5.58
N ILE A 400 40.56 22.90 -6.82
CA ILE A 400 41.74 22.62 -7.64
C ILE A 400 42.73 23.76 -7.52
N VAL A 401 43.90 23.46 -6.95
CA VAL A 401 45.02 24.40 -6.82
C VAL A 401 45.97 24.22 -8.01
N LEU A 402 46.34 25.33 -8.64
CA LEU A 402 47.31 25.38 -9.74
C LEU A 402 48.68 25.77 -9.20
N ASN A 403 49.70 25.00 -9.60
CA ASN A 403 51.08 25.19 -9.18
C ASN A 403 51.98 25.32 -10.41
N SER A 404 53.08 26.07 -10.32
CA SER A 404 54.04 26.23 -11.41
C SER A 404 55.47 26.34 -10.87
N THR A 405 56.44 25.82 -11.62
CA THR A 405 57.88 25.88 -11.26
C THR A 405 58.53 27.24 -11.54
N GLY A 406 57.85 28.14 -12.23
CA GLY A 406 58.36 29.48 -12.52
C GLY A 406 58.27 30.43 -11.32
N THR A 407 59.22 31.36 -11.20
CA THR A 407 59.15 32.44 -10.20
C THR A 407 58.02 33.42 -10.54
N THR A 408 57.19 33.77 -9.55
CA THR A 408 56.00 34.64 -9.70
C THR A 408 55.14 34.27 -10.93
N PRO A 409 54.58 33.05 -10.98
CA PRO A 409 53.83 32.60 -12.13
C PRO A 409 52.44 33.26 -12.17
N THR A 410 52.00 33.65 -13.35
CA THR A 410 50.59 33.93 -13.64
C THR A 410 49.95 32.70 -14.27
N TYR A 411 48.65 32.51 -14.05
CA TYR A 411 47.90 31.41 -14.65
C TYR A 411 46.94 31.96 -15.71
N SER A 412 46.65 31.14 -16.71
CA SER A 412 45.61 31.41 -17.70
C SER A 412 45.01 30.09 -18.15
N TRP A 413 43.70 29.99 -18.06
CA TRP A 413 42.96 28.80 -18.44
C TRP A 413 41.70 29.13 -19.24
N THR A 414 41.30 28.19 -20.08
CA THR A 414 39.99 28.15 -20.76
C THR A 414 39.18 26.96 -20.24
N ALA A 415 37.85 27.05 -20.25
CA ALA A 415 36.98 25.95 -19.83
C ALA A 415 35.91 25.65 -20.88
N ALA A 416 35.61 24.37 -21.08
CA ALA A 416 34.61 23.91 -22.03
C ALA A 416 33.83 22.70 -21.50
N LEU A 417 32.50 22.74 -21.66
CA LEU A 417 31.61 21.62 -21.40
C LEU A 417 31.94 20.45 -22.34
N GLN A 418 32.23 19.27 -21.77
CA GLN A 418 32.50 18.04 -22.52
C GLN A 418 31.24 17.19 -22.69
N SER A 419 30.37 17.18 -21.67
CA SER A 419 29.12 16.41 -21.67
C SER A 419 28.11 16.99 -20.69
N GLY A 420 26.83 16.67 -20.88
CA GLY A 420 25.74 17.08 -20.00
C GLY A 420 25.34 18.55 -20.17
N SER A 421 24.98 19.19 -19.06
CA SER A 421 24.44 20.56 -19.00
C SER A 421 24.94 21.28 -17.75
N VAL A 422 26.26 21.37 -17.58
CA VAL A 422 26.89 22.12 -16.47
C VAL A 422 26.95 23.61 -16.80
N THR A 423 26.74 24.45 -15.78
CA THR A 423 26.79 25.91 -15.81
C THR A 423 27.54 26.44 -14.58
N GLY A 424 27.85 27.74 -14.54
CA GLY A 424 28.54 28.39 -13.41
C GLY A 424 30.06 28.49 -13.53
N PHE A 425 30.69 27.78 -14.48
CA PHE A 425 32.09 27.99 -14.84
C PHE A 425 32.28 29.21 -15.74
N SER A 426 33.39 29.93 -15.58
CA SER A 426 33.83 30.96 -16.52
C SER A 426 34.44 30.31 -17.77
N LEU A 427 34.26 30.88 -18.97
CA LEU A 427 34.92 30.37 -20.19
C LEU A 427 36.44 30.57 -20.18
N THR A 428 36.91 31.57 -19.42
CA THR A 428 38.32 31.93 -19.22
C THR A 428 38.55 32.37 -17.79
N GLY A 429 39.77 32.17 -17.28
CA GLY A 429 40.17 32.70 -15.98
C GLY A 429 41.69 32.72 -15.77
N THR A 430 42.13 33.43 -14.74
CA THR A 430 43.56 33.70 -14.45
C THR A 430 43.97 33.42 -13.00
N SER A 431 43.04 32.91 -12.18
CA SER A 431 43.28 32.56 -10.78
C SER A 431 44.24 31.37 -10.64
N SER A 432 44.99 31.32 -9.52
CA SER A 432 45.77 30.16 -9.08
C SER A 432 44.91 29.01 -8.54
N THR A 433 43.59 29.17 -8.47
CA THR A 433 42.63 28.12 -8.07
C THR A 433 41.41 28.14 -8.97
N ILE A 434 40.90 26.96 -9.32
CA ILE A 434 39.58 26.78 -9.92
C ILE A 434 38.64 26.38 -8.78
N ALA A 435 37.64 27.23 -8.52
CA ALA A 435 36.82 27.20 -7.30
C ALA A 435 35.40 27.78 -7.50
N GLU A 436 34.94 27.83 -8.74
CA GLU A 436 33.58 28.25 -9.09
C GLU A 436 32.55 27.17 -8.77
N ALA A 437 31.40 27.55 -8.20
CA ALA A 437 30.31 26.62 -7.93
C ALA A 437 29.67 26.16 -9.25
N LEU A 438 29.73 24.85 -9.52
CA LEU A 438 29.26 24.28 -10.78
C LEU A 438 27.86 23.69 -10.61
N THR A 439 26.91 24.10 -11.45
CA THR A 439 25.49 23.71 -11.34
C THR A 439 25.04 22.91 -12.56
N GLY A 440 24.36 21.78 -12.34
CA GLY A 440 23.87 20.89 -13.39
C GLY A 440 24.41 19.46 -13.24
N SER A 441 24.57 18.76 -14.36
CA SER A 441 25.11 17.40 -14.43
C SER A 441 25.97 17.25 -15.69
N GLY A 442 27.16 16.66 -15.59
CA GLY A 442 28.06 16.48 -16.73
C GLY A 442 29.54 16.65 -16.38
N VAL A 443 30.36 16.97 -17.39
CA VAL A 443 31.82 17.16 -17.23
C VAL A 443 32.27 18.47 -17.86
N VAL A 444 33.05 19.26 -17.11
CA VAL A 444 33.72 20.48 -17.58
C VAL A 444 35.23 20.23 -17.63
N ARG A 445 35.86 20.55 -18.77
CA ARG A 445 37.31 20.45 -18.94
C ARG A 445 37.94 21.82 -18.90
N TYR A 446 38.90 22.00 -18.00
CA TYR A 446 39.77 23.17 -17.92
C TYR A 446 41.07 22.88 -18.66
N THR A 447 41.51 23.78 -19.54
CA THR A 447 42.81 23.74 -20.22
C THR A 447 43.67 24.85 -19.65
N ILE A 448 44.73 24.50 -18.91
CA ILE A 448 45.50 25.42 -18.07
C ILE A 448 46.91 25.61 -18.62
N THR A 449 47.36 26.86 -18.64
CA THR A 449 48.75 27.27 -18.86
C THR A 449 49.22 28.14 -17.69
N SER A 450 50.55 28.22 -17.49
CA SER A 450 51.17 29.23 -16.62
C SER A 450 52.20 30.04 -17.40
N SER A 451 52.41 31.30 -17.02
CA SER A 451 53.44 32.16 -17.58
C SER A 451 54.35 32.69 -16.49
N ALA A 452 55.66 32.58 -16.68
CA ALA A 452 56.68 33.09 -15.78
C ALA A 452 57.88 33.60 -16.59
N GLY A 453 58.45 34.75 -16.24
CA GLY A 453 59.56 35.35 -17.00
C GLY A 453 59.23 35.64 -18.47
N GLY A 454 57.95 35.84 -18.82
CA GLY A 454 57.49 36.00 -20.21
C GLY A 454 57.43 34.70 -21.02
N CYS A 455 57.65 33.55 -20.39
CA CYS A 455 57.57 32.23 -21.02
C CYS A 455 56.34 31.47 -20.57
N THR A 456 55.62 30.89 -21.51
CA THR A 456 54.37 30.14 -21.25
C THR A 456 54.64 28.63 -21.25
N SER A 457 54.06 27.92 -20.29
CA SER A 457 54.15 26.46 -20.18
C SER A 457 53.42 25.75 -21.33
N SER A 458 53.72 24.47 -21.54
CA SER A 458 52.77 23.58 -22.19
C SER A 458 51.44 23.57 -21.43
N ALA A 459 50.33 23.34 -22.13
CA ALA A 459 49.01 23.25 -21.52
C ALA A 459 48.79 21.88 -20.86
N ILE A 460 48.10 21.87 -19.73
CA ILE A 460 47.54 20.65 -19.09
C ILE A 460 46.02 20.71 -19.10
N THR A 461 45.35 19.59 -18.90
CA THR A 461 43.89 19.52 -18.78
C THR A 461 43.45 18.92 -17.45
N VAL A 462 42.39 19.48 -16.86
CA VAL A 462 41.73 18.96 -15.65
C VAL A 462 40.24 18.81 -15.93
N ASP A 463 39.70 17.63 -15.69
CA ASP A 463 38.28 17.34 -15.83
C ASP A 463 37.58 17.42 -14.46
N VAL A 464 36.46 18.14 -14.42
CA VAL A 464 35.58 18.26 -13.26
C VAL A 464 34.23 17.63 -13.61
N THR A 465 33.92 16.52 -12.96
CA THR A 465 32.63 15.84 -13.04
C THR A 465 31.67 16.45 -12.04
N VAL A 466 30.49 16.86 -12.51
CA VAL A 466 29.43 17.42 -11.67
C VAL A 466 28.27 16.43 -11.64
N ASN A 467 28.00 15.89 -10.46
CA ASN A 467 26.89 14.97 -10.22
C ASN A 467 25.62 15.75 -9.85
N PRO A 468 24.44 15.36 -10.37
CA PRO A 468 23.19 15.99 -9.99
C PRO A 468 22.88 15.71 -8.52
N LEU A 469 22.20 16.65 -7.85
CA LEU A 469 21.64 16.42 -6.52
C LEU A 469 20.48 15.42 -6.67
N PRO A 470 20.44 14.33 -5.89
CA PRO A 470 19.26 13.47 -5.85
C PRO A 470 18.07 14.22 -5.27
N THR A 471 16.85 13.79 -5.60
CA THR A 471 15.64 14.29 -4.95
C THR A 471 14.81 13.14 -4.41
N ALA A 472 14.08 13.40 -3.32
CA ALA A 472 13.08 12.48 -2.79
C ALA A 472 11.76 13.21 -2.55
N THR A 473 10.66 12.67 -3.08
CA THR A 473 9.31 13.20 -2.86
C THR A 473 8.46 12.13 -2.21
N LEU A 474 8.07 12.35 -0.95
CA LEU A 474 7.15 11.49 -0.21
C LEU A 474 5.71 11.82 -0.57
N SER A 475 4.95 10.77 -0.87
CA SER A 475 3.53 10.83 -1.19
C SER A 475 2.81 9.66 -0.54
N GLY A 476 1.53 9.87 -0.23
CA GLY A 476 0.70 8.87 0.42
C GLY A 476 -0.37 9.55 1.27
N SER A 477 -1.60 9.07 1.14
CA SER A 477 -2.73 9.51 1.97
C SER A 477 -3.66 8.33 2.09
N GLY A 478 -3.99 7.94 3.32
CA GLY A 478 -4.86 6.81 3.56
C GLY A 478 -5.47 6.89 4.95
N SER A 479 -6.72 6.47 5.06
CA SER A 479 -7.34 6.13 6.33
C SER A 479 -7.14 4.64 6.60
N ILE A 480 -6.56 4.31 7.76
CA ILE A 480 -6.46 2.95 8.27
C ILE A 480 -7.26 2.83 9.55
N CYS A 481 -7.60 1.59 9.93
CA CYS A 481 -8.11 1.30 11.25
C CYS A 481 -6.95 1.18 12.24
N SER A 482 -7.21 1.40 13.53
CA SER A 482 -6.22 1.13 14.58
C SER A 482 -5.68 -0.31 14.49
N GLY A 483 -4.37 -0.48 14.49
CA GLY A 483 -3.69 -1.76 14.25
C GLY A 483 -3.55 -2.16 12.77
N GLY A 484 -4.04 -1.35 11.83
CA GLY A 484 -3.86 -1.55 10.39
C GLY A 484 -2.48 -1.11 9.89
N THR A 485 -2.20 -1.41 8.62
CA THR A 485 -0.96 -1.05 7.93
C THR A 485 -1.27 -0.39 6.59
N THR A 486 -0.47 0.58 6.16
CA THR A 486 -0.53 1.15 4.80
C THR A 486 0.87 1.38 4.23
N SER A 487 0.95 1.58 2.92
CA SER A 487 2.21 1.86 2.21
C SER A 487 2.29 3.32 1.76
N LEU A 488 3.42 3.95 2.07
CA LEU A 488 3.80 5.26 1.56
C LEU A 488 4.72 5.09 0.34
N SER A 489 4.71 6.06 -0.58
CA SER A 489 5.50 6.03 -1.81
C SER A 489 6.49 7.18 -1.84
N VAL A 490 7.79 6.86 -1.95
CA VAL A 490 8.87 7.83 -2.10
C VAL A 490 9.42 7.76 -3.51
N VAL A 491 9.18 8.80 -4.30
CA VAL A 491 9.76 8.93 -5.64
C VAL A 491 11.16 9.52 -5.50
N LEU A 492 12.16 8.77 -5.97
CA LEU A 492 13.59 9.12 -5.91
C LEU A 492 14.14 9.46 -7.30
N THR A 493 15.06 10.42 -7.36
CA THR A 493 15.88 10.74 -8.54
C THR A 493 17.37 10.79 -8.17
N GLY A 494 18.27 10.75 -9.16
CA GLY A 494 19.72 10.65 -8.96
C GLY A 494 20.27 9.28 -9.34
N THR A 495 21.42 8.90 -8.78
CA THR A 495 22.12 7.64 -9.11
C THR A 495 22.14 6.71 -7.90
N GLY A 496 21.22 5.74 -7.87
CA GLY A 496 21.14 4.74 -6.80
C GLY A 496 22.45 3.93 -6.63
N PRO A 497 22.70 3.34 -5.44
CA PRO A 497 21.79 3.24 -4.30
C PRO A 497 21.51 4.58 -3.59
N TRP A 498 20.29 4.73 -3.08
CA TRP A 498 19.90 5.86 -2.22
C TRP A 498 19.85 5.47 -0.74
N ASN A 499 20.15 6.42 0.13
CA ASN A 499 19.86 6.36 1.56
C ASN A 499 18.87 7.48 1.90
N LEU A 500 17.88 7.16 2.73
CA LEU A 500 16.77 8.04 3.08
C LEU A 500 16.66 8.12 4.61
N LEU A 501 16.44 9.32 5.13
CA LEU A 501 16.04 9.55 6.51
C LEU A 501 14.65 10.19 6.48
N TYR A 502 13.68 9.57 7.14
CA TYR A 502 12.32 10.12 7.27
C TYR A 502 11.93 10.17 8.74
N ASN A 503 11.06 11.10 9.10
CA ASN A 503 10.46 11.17 10.44
C ASN A 503 9.13 10.41 10.42
N ASP A 504 8.97 9.48 11.37
CA ASP A 504 7.78 8.63 11.51
C ASP A 504 6.64 9.26 12.32
N GLY A 505 6.75 10.56 12.63
CA GLY A 505 5.90 11.31 13.56
C GLY A 505 6.45 11.37 14.99
N THR A 506 7.42 10.52 15.34
CA THR A 506 8.01 10.43 16.69
C THR A 506 9.54 10.44 16.68
N SER A 507 10.15 9.81 15.68
CA SER A 507 11.58 9.54 15.58
C SER A 507 12.05 9.57 14.12
N ASN A 508 13.37 9.67 13.91
CA ASN A 508 13.95 9.61 12.57
C ASN A 508 14.38 8.17 12.26
N VAL A 509 13.84 7.61 11.17
CA VAL A 509 14.09 6.25 10.69
C VAL A 509 14.93 6.29 9.42
N THR A 510 16.03 5.52 9.40
CA THR A 510 16.95 5.43 8.27
C THR A 510 16.63 4.21 7.40
N VAL A 511 16.53 4.40 6.09
CA VAL A 511 16.42 3.35 5.08
C VAL A 511 17.63 3.45 4.16
N ASN A 512 18.50 2.44 4.16
CA ASN A 512 19.73 2.42 3.36
C ASN A 512 19.62 1.48 2.16
N ASN A 513 20.48 1.69 1.16
CA ASN A 513 20.61 0.82 -0.03
C ASN A 513 19.31 0.63 -0.82
N ILE A 514 18.53 1.70 -1.00
CA ILE A 514 17.35 1.68 -1.87
C ILE A 514 17.84 1.55 -3.32
N LEU A 515 17.38 0.53 -4.05
CA LEU A 515 17.81 0.24 -5.42
C LEU A 515 16.78 0.58 -6.51
N SER A 516 15.55 0.94 -6.12
CA SER A 516 14.44 1.19 -7.04
C SER A 516 13.61 2.41 -6.64
N SER A 517 13.06 3.08 -7.65
CA SER A 517 12.17 4.24 -7.52
C SER A 517 10.89 3.99 -8.32
N PRO A 518 9.69 4.20 -7.76
CA PRO A 518 9.41 4.61 -6.38
C PRO A 518 9.77 3.52 -5.35
N HIS A 519 10.15 3.94 -4.15
CA HIS A 519 10.35 3.06 -3.00
C HIS A 519 9.10 3.06 -2.09
N SER A 520 8.75 1.90 -1.56
CA SER A 520 7.57 1.74 -0.70
C SER A 520 7.95 1.56 0.77
N ILE A 521 7.39 2.38 1.65
CA ILE A 521 7.58 2.31 3.11
C ILE A 521 6.28 1.81 3.73
N SER A 522 6.30 0.64 4.37
CA SER A 522 5.16 0.12 5.13
C SER A 522 5.11 0.78 6.52
N VAL A 523 3.94 1.30 6.91
CA VAL A 523 3.74 2.01 8.19
C VAL A 523 2.47 1.55 8.91
N SER A 524 2.50 1.58 10.24
CA SER A 524 1.42 1.09 11.11
C SER A 524 1.21 2.02 12.34
N PRO A 525 0.88 3.31 12.14
CA PRO A 525 0.72 4.24 13.25
C PRO A 525 -0.50 3.91 14.12
N THR A 526 -0.41 4.19 15.42
CA THR A 526 -1.49 4.00 16.41
C THR A 526 -2.45 5.19 16.52
N SER A 527 -2.07 6.34 15.95
CA SER A 527 -2.84 7.59 15.92
C SER A 527 -2.61 8.30 14.58
N THR A 528 -3.47 9.23 14.19
CA THR A 528 -3.27 10.03 12.96
C THR A 528 -1.89 10.69 12.97
N THR A 529 -1.08 10.37 11.96
CA THR A 529 0.36 10.69 11.94
C THR A 529 0.78 11.23 10.57
N THR A 530 1.57 12.31 10.57
CA THR A 530 2.15 12.90 9.37
C THR A 530 3.63 12.54 9.27
N TYR A 531 3.95 11.76 8.24
CA TYR A 531 5.30 11.37 7.86
C TYR A 531 5.93 12.46 6.99
N THR A 532 7.19 12.79 7.27
CA THR A 532 7.97 13.77 6.50
C THR A 532 9.36 13.21 6.20
N LEU A 533 9.95 13.64 5.08
CA LEU A 533 11.34 13.32 4.77
C LEU A 533 12.27 14.33 5.45
N VAL A 534 13.40 13.84 5.98
CA VAL A 534 14.41 14.66 6.66
C VAL A 534 15.63 14.87 5.74
N SER A 535 16.12 13.80 5.10
CA SER A 535 17.22 13.89 4.13
C SER A 535 17.20 12.72 3.15
N VAL A 536 17.76 12.95 1.96
CA VAL A 536 18.11 11.90 1.00
C VAL A 536 19.58 12.06 0.60
N SER A 537 20.27 10.96 0.33
CA SER A 537 21.52 10.95 -0.39
C SER A 537 21.53 9.81 -1.41
N ASP A 538 22.34 9.94 -2.45
CA ASP A 538 22.66 8.85 -3.38
C ASP A 538 24.12 8.41 -3.20
N ALA A 539 24.67 7.64 -4.14
CA ALA A 539 26.07 7.18 -4.07
C ALA A 539 27.10 8.34 -4.13
N ASN A 540 26.70 9.55 -4.51
CA ASN A 540 27.58 10.68 -4.80
C ASN A 540 27.28 11.92 -3.95
N CYS A 541 26.00 12.21 -3.71
CA CYS A 541 25.54 13.52 -3.26
C CYS A 541 24.40 13.45 -2.23
N THR A 542 24.39 14.39 -1.28
CA THR A 542 23.22 14.70 -0.46
C THR A 542 22.24 15.54 -1.27
N GLY A 543 20.95 15.19 -1.22
CA GLY A 543 19.91 15.77 -2.05
C GLY A 543 18.87 16.60 -1.30
N THR A 544 17.82 17.00 -2.02
CA THR A 544 16.68 17.73 -1.45
C THR A 544 15.46 16.83 -1.29
N VAL A 545 14.68 17.09 -0.25
CA VAL A 545 13.47 16.33 0.07
C VAL A 545 12.23 17.20 -0.02
N SER A 546 11.09 16.61 -0.39
CA SER A 546 9.81 17.31 -0.49
C SER A 546 8.62 16.38 -0.25
N GLY A 547 7.43 16.97 -0.11
CA GLY A 547 6.20 16.24 0.15
C GLY A 547 6.06 15.78 1.60
N SER A 548 4.89 15.23 1.91
CA SER A 548 4.54 14.66 3.20
C SER A 548 3.41 13.66 2.99
N ALA A 549 3.28 12.68 3.88
CA ALA A 549 2.18 11.72 3.84
C ALA A 549 1.47 11.70 5.18
N THR A 550 0.15 11.93 5.19
CA THR A 550 -0.65 11.83 6.42
C THR A 550 -1.49 10.57 6.38
N VAL A 551 -1.32 9.73 7.40
CA VAL A 551 -2.10 8.51 7.62
C VAL A 551 -3.09 8.79 8.74
N THR A 552 -4.38 8.79 8.42
CA THR A 552 -5.45 8.98 9.41
C THR A 552 -5.76 7.64 10.06
N VAL A 553 -5.73 7.58 11.39
CA VAL A 553 -6.07 6.35 12.13
C VAL A 553 -7.46 6.49 12.70
N ASN A 554 -8.39 5.75 12.10
CA ASN A 554 -9.77 5.66 12.58
C ASN A 554 -9.83 4.61 13.70
N PRO A 555 -10.37 4.95 14.89
CA PRO A 555 -10.56 3.97 15.96
C PRO A 555 -11.58 2.91 15.52
N LEU A 556 -11.42 1.67 15.98
CA LEU A 556 -12.43 0.65 15.76
C LEU A 556 -13.71 1.05 16.53
N PRO A 557 -14.89 1.01 15.91
CA PRO A 557 -16.14 1.16 16.64
C PRO A 557 -16.33 0.01 17.62
N VAL A 558 -17.01 0.27 18.73
CA VAL A 558 -17.46 -0.75 19.69
C VAL A 558 -18.96 -0.89 19.51
N VAL A 559 -19.42 -2.06 19.08
CA VAL A 559 -20.85 -2.39 18.90
C VAL A 559 -21.44 -2.97 20.19
N SER A 560 -22.68 -2.63 20.48
CA SER A 560 -23.47 -3.21 21.56
C SER A 560 -24.92 -3.41 21.13
N ALA A 561 -25.63 -4.31 21.82
CA ALA A 561 -27.03 -4.61 21.55
C ALA A 561 -27.83 -4.53 22.85
N THR A 562 -29.06 -4.00 22.77
CA THR A 562 -29.95 -3.84 23.93
C THR A 562 -31.35 -4.33 23.57
N PRO A 563 -31.86 -5.40 24.22
CA PRO A 563 -31.16 -6.27 25.18
C PRO A 563 -30.06 -7.14 24.52
N THR A 564 -29.17 -7.72 25.33
CA THR A 564 -28.11 -8.63 24.87
C THR A 564 -28.59 -10.05 24.56
N SER A 565 -29.83 -10.36 24.94
CA SER A 565 -30.57 -11.59 24.63
C SER A 565 -32.06 -11.28 24.70
N ALA A 566 -32.88 -11.91 23.88
CA ALA A 566 -34.33 -11.71 23.90
C ALA A 566 -35.08 -13.04 23.99
N THR A 567 -36.29 -13.00 24.53
CA THR A 567 -37.23 -14.13 24.54
C THR A 567 -38.58 -13.62 24.08
N VAL A 568 -39.15 -14.26 23.07
CA VAL A 568 -40.39 -13.83 22.40
C VAL A 568 -41.29 -15.02 22.11
N CYS A 569 -42.58 -14.77 21.93
CA CYS A 569 -43.52 -15.76 21.44
C CYS A 569 -43.47 -15.87 19.91
N SER A 570 -43.78 -17.04 19.37
CA SER A 570 -44.00 -17.24 17.93
C SER A 570 -44.97 -16.20 17.37
N GLY A 571 -44.56 -15.51 16.30
CA GLY A 571 -45.26 -14.38 15.68
C GLY A 571 -44.87 -13.00 16.23
N SER A 572 -44.03 -12.92 17.27
CA SER A 572 -43.58 -11.65 17.88
C SER A 572 -42.15 -11.27 17.48
N ALA A 573 -41.80 -9.99 17.64
CA ALA A 573 -40.49 -9.42 17.31
C ALA A 573 -39.68 -9.09 18.57
N PRO A 574 -38.34 -9.31 18.58
CA PRO A 574 -37.51 -9.13 19.78
C PRO A 574 -37.11 -7.68 20.09
N SER A 575 -37.31 -6.75 19.15
CA SER A 575 -37.04 -5.30 19.31
C SER A 575 -35.66 -4.96 19.86
N ILE A 576 -34.61 -5.66 19.40
CA ILE A 576 -33.22 -5.42 19.83
C ILE A 576 -32.69 -4.17 19.11
N VAL A 577 -32.21 -3.20 19.88
CA VAL A 577 -31.58 -1.98 19.36
C VAL A 577 -30.07 -2.15 19.35
N LEU A 578 -29.44 -1.80 18.23
CA LEU A 578 -27.99 -1.83 18.03
C LEU A 578 -27.41 -0.43 18.21
N ASN A 579 -26.34 -0.33 19.00
CA ASN A 579 -25.63 0.90 19.28
C ASN A 579 -24.14 0.74 18.93
N SER A 580 -23.46 1.85 18.61
CA SER A 580 -22.03 1.83 18.27
C SER A 580 -21.37 3.16 18.66
N THR A 581 -20.13 3.10 19.13
CA THR A 581 -19.34 4.28 19.53
C THR A 581 -18.77 5.08 18.36
N GLY A 582 -18.82 4.54 17.14
CA GLY A 582 -18.33 5.23 15.94
C GLY A 582 -19.24 6.37 15.49
N THR A 583 -18.66 7.42 14.90
CA THR A 583 -19.44 8.48 14.25
C THR A 583 -20.14 7.95 13.00
N THR A 584 -21.45 8.21 12.87
CA THR A 584 -22.31 7.72 11.76
C THR A 584 -22.10 6.22 11.46
N PRO A 585 -22.39 5.33 12.42
CA PRO A 585 -22.13 3.91 12.26
C PRO A 585 -23.19 3.26 11.36
N THR A 586 -22.74 2.39 10.45
CA THR A 586 -23.61 1.40 9.79
C THR A 586 -23.56 0.08 10.55
N TYR A 587 -24.61 -0.72 10.45
CA TYR A 587 -24.66 -2.05 11.06
C TYR A 587 -24.67 -3.10 9.97
N SER A 588 -24.13 -4.28 10.28
CA SER A 588 -24.27 -5.48 9.46
C SER A 588 -24.32 -6.69 10.38
N TRP A 589 -25.34 -7.51 10.21
CA TRP A 589 -25.53 -8.71 10.99
C TRP A 589 -25.93 -9.90 10.11
N THR A 590 -25.56 -11.09 10.57
CA THR A 590 -25.99 -12.36 9.98
C THR A 590 -26.75 -13.16 11.04
N ALA A 591 -27.78 -13.90 10.65
CA ALA A 591 -28.59 -14.69 11.56
C ALA A 591 -28.57 -16.18 11.18
N ALA A 592 -28.44 -17.03 12.19
CA ALA A 592 -28.41 -18.48 12.03
C ALA A 592 -29.24 -19.19 13.10
N LEU A 593 -30.08 -20.14 12.68
CA LEU A 593 -30.80 -21.04 13.56
C LEU A 593 -29.80 -21.90 14.35
N GLN A 594 -29.87 -21.83 15.68
CA GLN A 594 -29.03 -22.64 16.58
C GLN A 594 -29.73 -23.94 17.00
N SER A 595 -31.07 -23.90 17.17
CA SER A 595 -31.88 -25.04 17.58
C SER A 595 -33.34 -24.85 17.19
N GLY A 596 -34.08 -25.96 17.13
CA GLY A 596 -35.52 -25.98 16.85
C GLY A 596 -35.86 -25.76 15.37
N SER A 597 -36.97 -25.08 15.12
CA SER A 597 -37.50 -24.73 13.80
C SER A 597 -38.11 -23.33 13.90
N VAL A 598 -37.27 -22.29 13.74
CA VAL A 598 -37.69 -20.88 13.69
C VAL A 598 -37.57 -20.38 12.25
N THR A 599 -38.51 -19.55 11.84
CA THR A 599 -38.58 -18.90 10.53
C THR A 599 -38.94 -17.41 10.70
N GLY A 600 -38.85 -16.61 9.63
CA GLY A 600 -39.20 -15.18 9.64
C GLY A 600 -38.03 -14.22 9.88
N PHE A 601 -36.86 -14.71 10.31
CA PHE A 601 -35.63 -13.92 10.33
C PHE A 601 -35.00 -13.82 8.93
N SER A 602 -34.37 -12.69 8.62
CA SER A 602 -33.50 -12.54 7.45
C SER A 602 -32.15 -13.19 7.73
N LEU A 603 -31.52 -13.86 6.76
CA LEU A 603 -30.16 -14.41 6.93
C LEU A 603 -29.10 -13.32 7.12
N THR A 604 -29.34 -12.13 6.59
CA THR A 604 -28.48 -10.95 6.68
C THR A 604 -29.33 -9.68 6.82
N GLY A 605 -28.79 -8.65 7.45
CA GLY A 605 -29.44 -7.34 7.53
C GLY A 605 -28.49 -6.23 7.97
N THR A 606 -28.93 -4.98 7.80
CA THR A 606 -28.12 -3.77 8.03
C THR A 606 -28.81 -2.69 8.88
N SER A 607 -30.03 -2.97 9.36
CA SER A 607 -30.78 -2.09 10.24
C SER A 607 -30.08 -1.91 11.60
N SER A 608 -30.28 -0.73 12.22
CA SER A 608 -29.91 -0.48 13.63
C SER A 608 -30.87 -1.13 14.63
N THR A 609 -31.89 -1.85 14.17
CA THR A 609 -32.79 -2.66 15.01
C THR A 609 -33.06 -4.03 14.37
N ILE A 610 -33.15 -5.06 15.21
CA ILE A 610 -33.62 -6.40 14.85
C ILE A 610 -35.05 -6.52 15.41
N ALA A 611 -36.02 -6.56 14.50
CA ALA A 611 -37.44 -6.38 14.81
C ALA A 611 -38.37 -7.20 13.89
N GLU A 612 -37.82 -8.23 13.24
CA GLU A 612 -38.57 -9.22 12.48
C GLU A 612 -39.43 -10.09 13.40
N ALA A 613 -40.66 -10.38 12.96
CA ALA A 613 -41.55 -11.31 13.65
C ALA A 613 -41.06 -12.76 13.42
N LEU A 614 -40.69 -13.45 14.50
CA LEU A 614 -40.11 -14.80 14.43
C LEU A 614 -41.17 -15.86 14.71
N THR A 615 -41.31 -16.85 13.83
CA THR A 615 -42.37 -17.88 13.90
C THR A 615 -41.77 -19.26 14.13
N GLY A 616 -42.35 -20.05 15.04
CA GLY A 616 -41.93 -21.42 15.34
C GLY A 616 -41.46 -21.59 16.79
N SER A 617 -40.46 -22.45 17.01
CA SER A 617 -39.90 -22.71 18.34
C SER A 617 -38.40 -23.03 18.23
N GLY A 618 -37.57 -22.41 19.07
CA GLY A 618 -36.12 -22.61 19.05
C GLY A 618 -35.31 -21.35 19.34
N VAL A 619 -34.04 -21.33 18.93
CA VAL A 619 -33.12 -20.20 19.15
C VAL A 619 -32.50 -19.74 17.84
N VAL A 620 -32.53 -18.43 17.58
CA VAL A 620 -31.83 -17.76 16.47
C VAL A 620 -30.71 -16.91 17.05
N ARG A 621 -29.49 -17.09 16.54
CA ARG A 621 -28.32 -16.28 16.91
C ARG A 621 -28.04 -15.25 15.84
N TYR A 622 -28.03 -13.99 16.23
CA TYR A 622 -27.58 -12.87 15.41
C TYR A 622 -26.12 -12.59 15.73
N THR A 623 -25.26 -12.59 14.71
CA THR A 623 -23.86 -12.17 14.79
C THR A 623 -23.77 -10.77 14.21
N ILE A 624 -23.47 -9.77 15.03
CA ILE A 624 -23.58 -8.35 14.70
C ILE A 624 -22.21 -7.69 14.66
N THR A 625 -21.99 -6.88 13.63
CA THR A 625 -20.87 -5.94 13.50
C THR A 625 -21.41 -4.53 13.26
N SER A 626 -20.60 -3.52 13.57
CA SER A 626 -20.81 -2.14 13.12
C SER A 626 -19.61 -1.66 12.31
N SER A 627 -19.82 -0.78 11.35
CA SER A 627 -18.74 -0.12 10.59
C SER A 627 -18.85 1.39 10.72
N ALA A 628 -17.73 2.05 11.01
CA ALA A 628 -17.65 3.51 11.11
C ALA A 628 -16.28 3.97 10.61
N GLY A 629 -16.22 5.02 9.78
CA GLY A 629 -14.97 5.48 9.17
C GLY A 629 -14.25 4.41 8.32
N GLY A 630 -14.98 3.45 7.76
CA GLY A 630 -14.42 2.29 7.05
C GLY A 630 -13.88 1.17 7.95
N CYS A 631 -14.01 1.30 9.27
CA CYS A 631 -13.51 0.32 10.24
C CYS A 631 -14.63 -0.50 10.84
N THR A 632 -14.49 -1.82 10.78
CA THR A 632 -15.48 -2.77 11.30
C THR A 632 -15.12 -3.19 12.72
N SER A 633 -16.11 -3.20 13.62
CA SER A 633 -15.96 -3.67 15.00
C SER A 633 -15.73 -5.18 15.05
N SER A 634 -15.19 -5.66 16.17
CA SER A 634 -15.33 -7.08 16.53
C SER A 634 -16.81 -7.47 16.58
N ALA A 635 -17.12 -8.69 16.16
CA ALA A 635 -18.50 -9.18 16.17
C ALA A 635 -18.97 -9.50 17.59
N ILE A 636 -20.22 -9.16 17.90
CA ILE A 636 -20.95 -9.62 19.09
C ILE A 636 -22.04 -10.60 18.68
N THR A 637 -22.54 -11.41 19.61
CA THR A 637 -23.66 -12.32 19.36
C THR A 637 -24.83 -12.02 20.29
N VAL A 638 -26.05 -12.06 19.74
CA VAL A 638 -27.30 -11.95 20.49
C VAL A 638 -28.17 -13.15 20.16
N ASP A 639 -28.61 -13.87 21.20
CA ASP A 639 -29.51 -15.00 21.06
C ASP A 639 -30.96 -14.57 21.31
N VAL A 640 -31.84 -14.93 20.37
CA VAL A 640 -33.29 -14.75 20.47
C VAL A 640 -33.95 -16.11 20.60
N THR A 641 -34.53 -16.37 21.77
CA THR A 641 -35.32 -17.57 22.03
C THR A 641 -36.77 -17.31 21.62
N VAL A 642 -37.31 -18.17 20.77
CA VAL A 642 -38.69 -18.12 20.30
C VAL A 642 -39.45 -19.28 20.93
N ASN A 643 -40.41 -18.95 21.79
CA ASN A 643 -41.28 -19.91 22.44
C ASN A 643 -42.52 -20.19 21.58
N PRO A 644 -42.97 -21.45 21.48
CA PRO A 644 -44.20 -21.78 20.76
C PRO A 644 -45.40 -21.14 21.47
N LEU A 645 -46.40 -20.71 20.69
CA LEU A 645 -47.70 -20.37 21.24
C LEU A 645 -48.35 -21.65 21.80
N PRO A 646 -48.81 -21.68 23.07
CA PRO A 646 -49.56 -22.83 23.55
C PRO A 646 -50.89 -22.94 22.80
N THR A 647 -51.46 -24.14 22.75
CA THR A 647 -52.83 -24.33 22.26
C THR A 647 -53.62 -25.17 23.23
N ALA A 648 -54.93 -24.95 23.29
CA ALA A 648 -55.86 -25.77 24.06
C ALA A 648 -57.05 -26.18 23.20
N THR A 649 -57.36 -27.47 23.17
CA THR A 649 -58.54 -28.01 22.48
C THR A 649 -59.42 -28.73 23.49
N LEU A 650 -60.62 -28.21 23.74
CA LEU A 650 -61.62 -28.82 24.61
C LEU A 650 -62.44 -29.86 23.83
N SER A 651 -62.60 -31.03 24.43
CA SER A 651 -63.34 -32.15 23.88
C SER A 651 -64.08 -32.91 24.97
N GLY A 652 -65.16 -33.58 24.60
CA GLY A 652 -66.00 -34.36 25.50
C GLY A 652 -67.48 -34.10 25.27
N SER A 653 -68.28 -35.14 25.41
CA SER A 653 -69.73 -35.07 25.45
C SER A 653 -70.25 -36.21 26.32
N GLY A 654 -71.37 -35.99 26.98
CA GLY A 654 -71.96 -36.99 27.87
C GLY A 654 -73.39 -36.63 28.23
N SER A 655 -74.20 -37.66 28.44
CA SER A 655 -75.52 -37.53 29.08
C SER A 655 -75.37 -37.94 30.53
N ILE A 656 -75.78 -37.07 31.45
CA ILE A 656 -75.77 -37.33 32.90
C ILE A 656 -77.13 -37.01 33.50
N CYS A 657 -77.43 -37.59 34.65
CA CYS A 657 -78.53 -37.13 35.48
C CYS A 657 -78.19 -35.78 36.13
N SER A 658 -79.19 -34.98 36.50
CA SER A 658 -78.94 -33.69 37.17
C SER A 658 -78.09 -33.86 38.44
N GLY A 659 -76.96 -33.14 38.50
CA GLY A 659 -75.98 -33.27 39.59
C GLY A 659 -75.03 -34.46 39.49
N GLY A 660 -75.15 -35.31 38.47
CA GLY A 660 -74.17 -36.36 38.17
C GLY A 660 -72.83 -35.76 37.69
N THR A 661 -71.74 -36.53 37.77
CA THR A 661 -70.40 -36.09 37.36
C THR A 661 -69.97 -36.67 36.03
N THR A 662 -69.33 -35.89 35.17
CA THR A 662 -68.60 -36.36 33.98
C THR A 662 -67.27 -35.63 33.82
N SER A 663 -66.34 -36.21 33.05
CA SER A 663 -65.01 -35.63 32.81
C SER A 663 -64.87 -35.12 31.37
N LEU A 664 -64.56 -33.83 31.23
CA LEU A 664 -64.15 -33.23 29.96
C LEU A 664 -62.62 -33.35 29.78
N SER A 665 -62.15 -33.37 28.53
CA SER A 665 -60.72 -33.52 28.21
C SER A 665 -60.21 -32.31 27.43
N VAL A 666 -59.17 -31.66 27.96
CA VAL A 666 -58.47 -30.55 27.32
C VAL A 666 -57.10 -31.01 26.87
N VAL A 667 -56.88 -31.06 25.56
CA VAL A 667 -55.56 -31.33 24.98
C VAL A 667 -54.79 -30.02 24.89
N LEU A 668 -53.67 -29.94 25.60
CA LEU A 668 -52.76 -28.80 25.66
C LEU A 668 -51.48 -29.06 24.85
N THR A 669 -50.97 -28.02 24.19
CA THR A 669 -49.62 -27.99 23.59
C THR A 669 -48.86 -26.72 24.00
N GLY A 670 -47.56 -26.65 23.73
CA GLY A 670 -46.67 -25.58 24.21
C GLY A 670 -45.79 -26.05 25.38
N THR A 671 -45.40 -25.13 26.25
CA THR A 671 -44.41 -25.36 27.32
C THR A 671 -45.04 -25.25 28.71
N GLY A 672 -45.55 -26.38 29.24
CA GLY A 672 -46.13 -26.41 30.58
C GLY A 672 -45.17 -25.89 31.69
N PRO A 673 -45.68 -25.31 32.79
CA PRO A 673 -47.09 -25.29 33.22
C PRO A 673 -47.99 -24.37 32.39
N TRP A 674 -49.24 -24.82 32.17
CA TRP A 674 -50.29 -24.03 31.51
C TRP A 674 -51.29 -23.44 32.50
N ASN A 675 -51.82 -22.27 32.16
CA ASN A 675 -53.00 -21.69 32.80
C ASN A 675 -54.13 -21.59 31.76
N LEU A 676 -55.31 -22.09 32.12
CA LEU A 676 -56.49 -22.20 31.26
C LEU A 676 -57.64 -21.39 31.85
N LEU A 677 -58.36 -20.66 31.00
CA LEU A 677 -59.64 -20.03 31.34
C LEU A 677 -60.73 -20.66 30.46
N TYR A 678 -61.75 -21.24 31.08
CA TYR A 678 -62.91 -21.80 30.37
C TYR A 678 -64.21 -21.23 30.94
N ASN A 679 -65.27 -21.21 30.13
CA ASN A 679 -66.61 -20.85 30.58
C ASN A 679 -67.41 -22.11 30.90
N ASP A 680 -68.09 -22.13 32.04
CA ASP A 680 -68.87 -23.28 32.54
C ASP A 680 -70.38 -23.15 32.32
N GLY A 681 -70.81 -22.21 31.47
CA GLY A 681 -72.21 -21.84 31.26
C GLY A 681 -72.77 -20.85 32.29
N THR A 682 -72.09 -20.64 33.42
CA THR A 682 -72.46 -19.66 34.47
C THR A 682 -71.45 -18.52 34.60
N GLY A 683 -70.17 -18.79 34.34
CA GLY A 683 -69.10 -17.81 34.39
C GLY A 683 -67.78 -18.36 33.86
N ASN A 684 -66.71 -17.57 33.97
CA ASN A 684 -65.37 -17.99 33.61
C ASN A 684 -64.66 -18.60 34.82
N VAL A 685 -64.09 -19.80 34.65
CA VAL A 685 -63.36 -20.57 35.65
C VAL A 685 -61.90 -20.70 35.22
N THR A 686 -60.98 -20.37 36.13
CA THR A 686 -59.53 -20.43 35.90
C THR A 686 -58.93 -21.69 36.48
N VAL A 687 -58.13 -22.41 35.70
CA VAL A 687 -57.31 -23.54 36.15
C VAL A 687 -55.83 -23.19 35.90
N ASN A 688 -55.07 -23.04 36.98
CA ASN A 688 -53.66 -22.66 36.91
C ASN A 688 -52.73 -23.86 37.14
N ASN A 689 -51.48 -23.75 36.68
CA ASN A 689 -50.41 -24.74 36.90
C ASN A 689 -50.76 -26.16 36.44
N ILE A 690 -51.39 -26.30 35.27
CA ILE A 690 -51.61 -27.61 34.65
C ILE A 690 -50.25 -28.17 34.21
N LEU A 691 -49.88 -29.36 34.70
CA LEU A 691 -48.58 -29.99 34.45
C LEU A 691 -48.61 -31.14 33.42
N SER A 692 -49.79 -31.54 32.97
CA SER A 692 -49.99 -32.71 32.09
C SER A 692 -51.05 -32.47 31.03
N SER A 693 -50.85 -33.07 29.86
CA SER A 693 -51.77 -33.04 28.72
C SER A 693 -52.03 -34.48 28.23
N PRO A 694 -53.29 -34.90 28.01
CA PRO A 694 -54.53 -34.16 28.24
C PRO A 694 -54.80 -33.88 29.72
N HIS A 695 -55.52 -32.80 30.02
CA HIS A 695 -56.00 -32.45 31.35
C HIS A 695 -57.51 -32.74 31.47
N SER A 696 -57.93 -33.39 32.55
CA SER A 696 -59.33 -33.72 32.81
C SER A 696 -59.99 -32.68 33.72
N ILE A 697 -61.12 -32.14 33.27
CA ILE A 697 -61.98 -31.24 34.06
C ILE A 697 -63.22 -32.03 34.48
N SER A 698 -63.39 -32.25 35.79
CA SER A 698 -64.60 -32.87 36.35
C SER A 698 -65.71 -31.83 36.47
N VAL A 699 -66.88 -32.12 35.91
CA VAL A 699 -68.04 -31.21 35.89
C VAL A 699 -69.32 -31.92 36.31
N SER A 700 -70.20 -31.21 37.02
CA SER A 700 -71.49 -31.73 37.49
C SER A 700 -72.64 -30.74 37.34
N PRO A 701 -72.99 -30.33 36.11
CA PRO A 701 -74.06 -29.35 35.88
C PRO A 701 -75.45 -29.92 36.24
N THR A 702 -76.36 -29.03 36.66
CA THR A 702 -77.76 -29.38 36.98
C THR A 702 -78.72 -29.20 35.79
N SER A 703 -78.27 -28.55 34.71
CA SER A 703 -78.97 -28.33 33.46
C SER A 703 -78.02 -28.53 32.27
N THR A 704 -78.54 -28.77 31.06
CA THR A 704 -77.72 -28.96 29.85
C THR A 704 -76.82 -27.75 29.62
N THR A 705 -75.51 -27.97 29.63
CA THR A 705 -74.49 -26.92 29.74
C THR A 705 -73.43 -27.09 28.64
N THR A 706 -73.10 -25.98 27.97
CA THR A 706 -72.04 -25.90 26.96
C THR A 706 -70.80 -25.25 27.56
N TYR A 707 -69.71 -26.00 27.60
CA TYR A 707 -68.39 -25.56 28.04
C TYR A 707 -67.59 -25.07 26.84
N THR A 708 -66.97 -23.90 26.97
CA THR A 708 -66.10 -23.31 25.93
C THR A 708 -64.80 -22.83 26.55
N LEU A 709 -63.72 -22.85 25.78
CA LEU A 709 -62.45 -22.25 26.21
C LEU A 709 -62.44 -20.75 25.89
N VAL A 710 -61.87 -19.96 26.80
CA VAL A 710 -61.75 -18.50 26.67
C VAL A 710 -60.30 -18.11 26.37
N SER A 711 -59.34 -18.66 27.10
CA SER A 711 -57.91 -18.47 26.84
C SER A 711 -57.07 -19.61 27.37
N VAL A 712 -55.87 -19.76 26.79
CA VAL A 712 -54.79 -20.58 27.34
C VAL A 712 -53.53 -19.73 27.37
N SER A 713 -52.69 -19.95 28.36
CA SER A 713 -51.34 -19.39 28.44
C SER A 713 -50.39 -20.42 29.05
N ASP A 714 -49.10 -20.24 28.81
CA ASP A 714 -48.05 -20.91 29.56
C ASP A 714 -47.16 -19.88 30.27
N ALA A 715 -46.02 -20.29 30.82
CA ALA A 715 -45.10 -19.40 31.52
C ALA A 715 -44.55 -18.24 30.65
N ASN A 716 -44.64 -18.35 29.32
CA ASN A 716 -44.05 -17.41 28.36
C ASN A 716 -45.08 -16.70 27.48
N CYS A 717 -46.14 -17.40 27.08
CA CYS A 717 -46.97 -17.00 25.95
C CYS A 717 -48.47 -17.21 26.17
N THR A 718 -49.29 -16.28 25.66
CA THR A 718 -50.74 -16.47 25.49
C THR A 718 -51.03 -17.16 24.18
N GLY A 719 -51.84 -18.22 24.22
CA GLY A 719 -52.08 -19.12 23.10
C GLY A 719 -53.46 -19.00 22.46
N THR A 720 -53.78 -19.96 21.59
CA THR A 720 -55.10 -20.08 20.95
C THR A 720 -55.92 -21.23 21.55
N VAL A 721 -57.24 -21.07 21.53
CA VAL A 721 -58.18 -22.06 22.06
C VAL A 721 -59.16 -22.51 20.98
N SER A 722 -59.61 -23.77 21.05
CA SER A 722 -60.58 -24.32 20.12
C SER A 722 -61.42 -25.45 20.74
N GLY A 723 -62.48 -25.84 20.04
CA GLY A 723 -63.43 -26.85 20.49
C GLY A 723 -64.42 -26.36 21.55
N SER A 724 -65.43 -27.19 21.79
CA SER A 724 -66.42 -27.02 22.86
C SER A 724 -66.90 -28.39 23.30
N ALA A 725 -67.44 -28.47 24.51
CA ALA A 725 -68.03 -29.68 25.07
C ALA A 725 -69.47 -29.38 25.51
N ILE A 726 -70.40 -30.30 25.23
CA ILE A 726 -71.79 -30.17 25.67
C ILE A 726 -72.10 -31.35 26.59
N VAL A 727 -72.47 -31.03 27.83
CA VAL A 727 -72.97 -32.00 28.80
C VAL A 727 -74.48 -31.89 28.82
N ILE A 728 -75.17 -32.93 28.36
CA ILE A 728 -76.61 -33.01 28.34
C ILE A 728 -77.07 -33.51 29.70
N VAL A 729 -77.96 -32.76 30.34
CA VAL A 729 -78.53 -33.15 31.64
C VAL A 729 -79.94 -33.66 31.44
N THR A 730 -80.14 -34.94 31.74
CA THR A 730 -81.46 -35.57 31.77
C THR A 730 -82.06 -35.37 33.17
N PRO A 731 -83.24 -34.72 33.29
CA PRO A 731 -83.96 -34.66 34.56
C PRO A 731 -84.34 -36.07 35.04
N ALA A 732 -84.22 -36.34 36.34
CA ALA A 732 -84.74 -37.59 36.91
C ALA A 732 -86.28 -37.62 36.81
N PRO A 733 -86.90 -38.77 36.52
CA PRO A 733 -88.36 -38.89 36.48
C PRO A 733 -88.96 -38.62 37.87
N THR A 734 -90.11 -37.93 37.92
CA THR A 734 -90.85 -37.68 39.16
C THR A 734 -92.16 -38.44 39.19
N LEU A 735 -92.53 -38.94 40.37
CA LEU A 735 -93.83 -39.57 40.64
C LEU A 735 -94.82 -38.53 41.14
N THR A 736 -96.01 -38.50 40.56
CA THR A 736 -97.08 -37.56 40.97
C THR A 736 -97.77 -38.07 42.22
N ALA A 737 -97.37 -37.53 43.38
CA ALA A 737 -98.04 -37.65 44.68
C ALA A 737 -98.61 -39.04 45.04
N PRO A 738 -97.76 -40.08 45.22
CA PRO A 738 -98.22 -41.36 45.77
C PRO A 738 -98.69 -41.19 47.23
N PRO A 739 -99.62 -42.05 47.72
CA PRO A 739 -99.98 -42.08 49.13
C PRO A 739 -98.83 -42.62 49.99
N ALA A 740 -98.70 -42.11 51.21
CA ALA A 740 -97.64 -42.51 52.14
C ALA A 740 -97.85 -43.93 52.73
N SER A 741 -99.11 -44.31 52.98
CA SER A 741 -99.49 -45.70 53.28
C SER A 741 -100.84 -46.06 52.67
N VAL A 742 -101.12 -47.35 52.60
CA VAL A 742 -102.35 -47.93 52.05
C VAL A 742 -102.84 -49.09 52.92
N CYS A 743 -104.13 -49.42 52.83
CA CYS A 743 -104.67 -50.60 53.51
C CYS A 743 -104.33 -51.90 52.77
N GLN A 744 -104.28 -53.02 53.50
CA GLN A 744 -104.23 -54.37 52.90
C GLN A 744 -105.35 -54.56 51.87
N ALA A 745 -105.11 -55.40 50.86
CA ALA A 745 -106.02 -55.70 49.74
C ALA A 745 -106.39 -54.51 48.81
N SER A 746 -105.68 -53.37 48.88
CA SER A 746 -105.95 -52.20 48.03
C SER A 746 -105.20 -52.22 46.69
N THR A 747 -105.65 -51.36 45.76
CA THR A 747 -104.97 -51.04 44.51
C THR A 747 -104.72 -49.53 44.41
N ILE A 748 -103.60 -49.14 43.82
CA ILE A 748 -103.25 -47.74 43.55
C ILE A 748 -102.75 -47.57 42.12
N THR A 749 -103.00 -46.40 41.53
CA THR A 749 -102.45 -46.01 40.23
C THR A 749 -101.37 -44.96 40.44
N LEU A 750 -100.18 -45.22 39.92
CA LEU A 750 -99.02 -44.34 39.97
C LEU A 750 -98.82 -43.70 38.59
N THR A 751 -98.44 -42.42 38.58
CA THR A 751 -98.16 -41.66 37.35
C THR A 751 -96.75 -41.07 37.43
N ALA A 752 -95.97 -41.25 36.37
CA ALA A 752 -94.64 -40.66 36.22
C ALA A 752 -94.64 -39.51 35.20
N SER A 753 -93.77 -38.51 35.41
CA SER A 753 -93.62 -37.32 34.58
C SER A 753 -93.22 -37.56 33.12
N SER A 754 -92.74 -38.76 32.80
CA SER A 754 -92.22 -39.15 31.48
C SER A 754 -92.43 -40.65 31.25
N SER A 755 -92.07 -41.13 30.06
CA SER A 755 -91.86 -42.56 29.84
C SER A 755 -90.75 -43.08 30.77
N VAL A 756 -91.04 -44.16 31.50
CA VAL A 756 -90.18 -44.78 32.52
C VAL A 756 -90.37 -46.29 32.50
N ASP A 757 -89.32 -47.02 32.87
CA ASP A 757 -89.42 -48.40 33.32
C ASP A 757 -89.78 -48.43 34.81
N TRP A 758 -90.74 -49.29 35.15
CA TRP A 758 -91.26 -49.47 36.51
C TRP A 758 -90.66 -50.72 37.16
N SER A 759 -90.28 -50.60 38.43
CA SER A 759 -89.89 -51.73 39.28
C SER A 759 -90.41 -51.52 40.70
N VAL A 760 -90.66 -52.61 41.42
CA VAL A 760 -91.08 -52.59 42.82
C VAL A 760 -90.24 -53.59 43.61
N THR A 761 -89.86 -53.21 44.83
CA THR A 761 -89.15 -54.07 45.79
C THR A 761 -89.90 -53.99 47.11
N THR A 762 -90.27 -55.13 47.68
CA THR A 762 -90.98 -55.20 48.97
C THR A 762 -90.04 -55.59 50.10
N THR A 763 -90.43 -55.24 51.32
CA THR A 763 -89.72 -55.60 52.57
C THR A 763 -90.73 -56.09 53.60
N GLY A 764 -90.37 -57.14 54.35
CA GLY A 764 -91.33 -57.96 55.10
C GLY A 764 -92.08 -58.94 54.21
N ASP A 765 -93.17 -59.52 54.71
CA ASP A 765 -94.00 -60.50 53.99
C ASP A 765 -94.97 -59.86 52.97
N VAL A 766 -94.76 -58.58 52.61
CA VAL A 766 -95.60 -57.83 51.67
C VAL A 766 -95.46 -58.36 50.25
N GLN A 767 -96.58 -58.80 49.70
CA GLN A 767 -96.76 -59.08 48.27
C GLN A 767 -97.36 -57.84 47.60
N ALA A 768 -96.61 -57.24 46.66
CA ALA A 768 -97.09 -56.15 45.81
C ALA A 768 -96.73 -56.44 44.35
N THR A 769 -97.69 -56.33 43.44
CA THR A 769 -97.51 -56.70 42.02
C THR A 769 -98.18 -55.67 41.10
N PHE A 770 -97.51 -55.31 40.00
CA PHE A 770 -98.11 -54.47 38.97
C PHE A 770 -99.13 -55.28 38.16
N VAL A 771 -100.39 -54.85 38.16
CA VAL A 771 -101.51 -55.51 37.45
C VAL A 771 -101.72 -54.94 36.04
N SER A 772 -101.23 -53.74 35.78
CA SER A 772 -101.21 -53.12 34.45
C SER A 772 -100.10 -52.07 34.36
N GLY A 773 -99.55 -51.86 33.16
CA GLY A 773 -98.45 -50.91 32.91
C GLY A 773 -97.07 -51.54 32.62
N THR A 774 -97.01 -52.75 32.06
CA THR A 774 -95.74 -53.35 31.62
C THR A 774 -95.06 -52.51 30.52
N SER A 775 -93.75 -52.27 30.65
CA SER A 775 -92.95 -51.36 29.81
C SER A 775 -93.27 -51.39 28.31
N ALA A 776 -93.88 -50.31 27.82
CA ALA A 776 -93.93 -50.01 26.40
C ALA A 776 -92.67 -49.23 26.02
N VAL A 777 -91.66 -49.94 25.48
CA VAL A 777 -90.48 -49.30 24.87
C VAL A 777 -90.93 -48.54 23.62
N SER A 778 -91.18 -47.24 23.75
CA SER A 778 -91.37 -46.32 22.63
C SER A 778 -91.01 -44.89 23.05
N LEU A 779 -90.19 -44.22 22.24
CA LEU A 779 -89.79 -42.83 22.45
C LEU A 779 -90.93 -41.89 22.04
N LEU A 780 -91.88 -41.65 22.95
CA LEU A 780 -92.77 -40.49 22.87
C LEU A 780 -92.82 -39.74 24.20
N THR A 781 -92.88 -38.42 24.11
CA THR A 781 -93.09 -37.50 25.24
C THR A 781 -94.51 -37.65 25.77
N GLY A 782 -94.67 -38.43 26.84
CA GLY A 782 -95.93 -38.63 27.54
C GLY A 782 -95.70 -39.15 28.96
N THR A 783 -96.68 -38.95 29.83
CA THR A 783 -96.69 -39.50 31.19
C THR A 783 -96.94 -41.00 31.15
N SER A 784 -96.14 -41.79 31.88
CA SER A 784 -96.36 -43.23 32.05
C SER A 784 -97.23 -43.49 33.27
N THR A 785 -98.10 -44.51 33.22
CA THR A 785 -98.93 -44.94 34.36
C THR A 785 -98.79 -46.44 34.61
N ALA A 786 -98.81 -46.83 35.87
CA ALA A 786 -98.80 -48.23 36.31
C ALA A 786 -99.71 -48.43 37.52
N THR A 787 -100.42 -49.57 37.57
CA THR A 787 -101.31 -49.91 38.69
C THR A 787 -100.68 -50.99 39.55
N LEU A 788 -100.48 -50.70 40.83
CA LEU A 788 -99.88 -51.59 41.84
C LEU A 788 -100.98 -52.14 42.76
N GLN A 789 -101.00 -53.45 42.98
CA GLN A 789 -101.93 -54.16 43.86
C GLN A 789 -101.20 -54.77 45.05
N PHE A 790 -101.80 -54.66 46.23
CA PHE A 790 -101.28 -55.20 47.49
C PHE A 790 -102.04 -56.44 47.96
N GLY A 791 -101.33 -57.38 48.59
CA GLY A 791 -101.90 -58.63 49.11
C GLY A 791 -102.83 -58.45 50.33
N ILE A 792 -103.49 -59.55 50.70
CA ILE A 792 -104.51 -59.62 51.78
C ILE A 792 -103.95 -59.92 53.18
N SER A 793 -102.63 -60.05 53.34
CA SER A 793 -102.01 -60.51 54.59
C SER A 793 -100.71 -59.79 54.93
N THR A 794 -100.72 -59.09 56.06
CA THR A 794 -99.58 -58.53 56.84
C THR A 794 -98.98 -57.19 56.39
N LEU A 795 -98.12 -56.66 57.28
CA LEU A 795 -97.60 -55.29 57.32
C LEU A 795 -96.22 -55.19 56.65
N GLY A 796 -95.89 -54.01 56.10
CA GLY A 796 -94.54 -53.70 55.63
C GLY A 796 -94.51 -52.60 54.56
N ASN A 797 -93.39 -52.49 53.84
CA ASN A 797 -93.17 -51.41 52.87
C ASN A 797 -92.93 -51.95 51.45
N ALA A 798 -93.49 -51.26 50.45
CA ALA A 798 -93.17 -51.42 49.04
C ALA A 798 -92.47 -50.17 48.51
N THR A 799 -91.26 -50.33 47.97
CA THR A 799 -90.50 -49.26 47.30
C THR A 799 -90.66 -49.40 45.79
N VAL A 800 -91.24 -48.38 45.16
CA VAL A 800 -91.39 -48.29 43.71
C VAL A 800 -90.27 -47.42 43.14
N THR A 801 -89.53 -47.95 42.17
CA THR A 801 -88.46 -47.25 41.46
C THR A 801 -88.84 -47.07 40.00
N VAL A 802 -88.80 -45.80 39.54
CA VAL A 802 -88.99 -45.42 38.13
C VAL A 802 -87.65 -45.02 37.51
N THR A 803 -87.35 -45.52 36.31
CA THR A 803 -86.09 -45.25 35.61
C THR A 803 -86.35 -44.73 34.20
N SER A 804 -85.65 -43.67 33.78
CA SER A 804 -85.69 -43.17 32.40
C SER A 804 -84.33 -42.63 31.98
N GLY A 805 -83.83 -43.02 30.80
CA GLY A 805 -82.54 -42.55 30.27
C GLY A 805 -81.32 -42.86 31.14
N GLY A 806 -81.41 -43.85 32.04
CA GLY A 806 -80.37 -44.16 33.04
C GLY A 806 -80.51 -43.41 34.37
N CYS A 807 -81.46 -42.49 34.50
CA CYS A 807 -81.76 -41.77 35.73
C CYS A 807 -82.95 -42.41 36.46
N SER A 808 -82.79 -42.68 37.75
CA SER A 808 -83.82 -43.32 38.58
C SER A 808 -84.28 -42.44 39.74
N ASN A 809 -85.49 -42.71 40.19
CA ASN A 809 -86.09 -42.10 41.39
C ASN A 809 -86.97 -43.15 42.09
N SER A 810 -87.00 -43.14 43.42
CA SER A 810 -87.64 -44.17 44.23
C SER A 810 -88.56 -43.59 45.30
N TYR A 811 -89.71 -44.21 45.52
CA TYR A 811 -90.70 -43.81 46.51
C TYR A 811 -91.16 -45.03 47.33
N THR A 812 -91.35 -44.87 48.64
CA THR A 812 -91.73 -45.96 49.54
C THR A 812 -93.14 -45.76 50.09
N ILE A 813 -93.95 -46.83 50.06
CA ILE A 813 -95.37 -46.87 50.46
C ILE A 813 -95.52 -47.92 51.57
N GLY A 814 -96.11 -47.55 52.71
CA GLY A 814 -96.41 -48.48 53.81
C GLY A 814 -97.75 -49.22 53.65
N VAL A 815 -97.90 -50.37 54.30
CA VAL A 815 -99.13 -51.18 54.30
C VAL A 815 -99.57 -51.47 55.74
N ASP A 816 -100.76 -50.98 56.12
CA ASP A 816 -101.24 -50.94 57.52
C ASP A 816 -102.37 -51.96 57.84
N ALA A 817 -102.53 -52.27 59.14
CA ALA A 817 -103.59 -53.11 59.71
C ALA A 817 -104.50 -52.27 60.65
N GLY A 818 -105.63 -52.87 61.08
CA GLY A 818 -106.70 -52.21 61.84
C GLY A 818 -106.34 -51.78 63.28
N ALA A 819 -107.35 -51.40 64.06
CA ALA A 819 -107.21 -50.99 65.46
C ALA A 819 -107.60 -52.12 66.43
N GLY A 820 -106.96 -52.17 67.59
CA GLY A 820 -107.30 -53.10 68.68
C GLY A 820 -108.14 -52.45 69.79
N LEU A 821 -108.83 -53.27 70.57
CA LEU A 821 -109.44 -52.90 71.85
C LEU A 821 -109.09 -53.90 72.94
N SER A 822 -108.53 -53.42 74.05
CA SER A 822 -108.37 -54.16 75.30
C SER A 822 -109.46 -53.74 76.30
N LEU A 823 -110.08 -54.70 76.99
CA LEU A 823 -111.07 -54.47 78.05
C LEU A 823 -110.75 -55.29 79.30
N ASN A 824 -111.12 -54.75 80.45
CA ASN A 824 -111.24 -55.51 81.71
C ASN A 824 -112.67 -55.43 82.25
N LEU A 825 -113.19 -56.57 82.73
CA LEU A 825 -114.59 -56.76 83.12
C LEU A 825 -114.73 -57.91 84.14
N PHE A 826 -115.55 -57.75 85.18
CA PHE A 826 -115.97 -58.85 86.06
C PHE A 826 -117.49 -59.05 86.04
N LEU A 827 -117.91 -60.26 86.38
CA LEU A 827 -119.30 -60.71 86.47
C LEU A 827 -119.58 -61.11 87.93
N GLN A 828 -120.58 -60.49 88.57
CA GLN A 828 -120.88 -60.66 90.00
C GLN A 828 -120.96 -62.14 90.43
N GLY A 829 -121.69 -62.97 89.67
CA GLY A 829 -121.93 -64.37 90.03
C GLY A 829 -120.72 -65.30 89.87
N PHE A 830 -119.66 -64.85 89.19
CA PHE A 830 -118.45 -65.67 88.96
C PHE A 830 -117.22 -65.16 89.72
N TYR A 831 -117.29 -63.96 90.31
CA TYR A 831 -116.20 -63.31 91.03
C TYR A 831 -115.95 -63.93 92.41
N SER A 832 -114.68 -64.07 92.79
CA SER A 832 -114.26 -64.84 93.98
C SER A 832 -113.58 -64.04 95.09
N GLY A 833 -113.58 -62.70 95.02
CA GLY A 833 -112.84 -61.83 95.95
C GLY A 833 -111.34 -61.67 95.65
N ALA A 834 -110.75 -62.58 94.88
CA ALA A 834 -109.30 -62.56 94.58
C ALA A 834 -108.94 -61.86 93.26
N SER A 835 -109.75 -60.91 92.78
CA SER A 835 -109.61 -60.30 91.44
C SER A 835 -109.61 -61.30 90.27
N ILE A 836 -110.25 -62.45 90.47
CA ILE A 836 -110.44 -63.49 89.45
C ILE A 836 -111.87 -64.03 89.49
N MET A 837 -112.35 -64.46 88.32
CA MET A 837 -113.56 -65.24 88.14
C MET A 837 -113.22 -66.73 88.13
N THR A 838 -113.93 -67.54 88.92
CA THR A 838 -113.54 -68.94 89.21
C THR A 838 -114.00 -69.99 88.20
N THR A 839 -114.51 -69.57 87.04
CA THR A 839 -114.98 -70.48 85.98
C THR A 839 -113.95 -70.56 84.84
N ASP A 840 -113.68 -71.77 84.36
CA ASP A 840 -112.90 -72.00 83.15
C ASP A 840 -113.66 -72.97 82.23
N LEU A 841 -114.21 -72.43 81.14
CA LEU A 841 -114.93 -73.19 80.11
C LEU A 841 -114.04 -74.18 79.36
N SER A 842 -112.70 -74.03 79.41
CA SER A 842 -111.76 -75.00 78.85
C SER A 842 -111.52 -76.20 79.78
N ALA A 843 -111.83 -76.09 81.08
CA ALA A 843 -111.56 -77.11 82.10
C ALA A 843 -112.57 -78.27 82.15
N GLY A 844 -113.62 -78.24 81.33
CA GLY A 844 -114.46 -79.41 81.02
C GLY A 844 -115.57 -79.74 82.01
N VAL A 845 -116.63 -78.92 82.03
CA VAL A 845 -117.95 -79.31 82.56
C VAL A 845 -118.93 -79.44 81.38
N PRO A 846 -119.69 -80.55 81.26
CA PRO A 846 -120.65 -80.71 80.17
C PRO A 846 -121.90 -79.83 80.35
N SER A 847 -122.49 -79.42 79.22
CA SER A 847 -123.87 -78.88 79.04
C SER A 847 -124.19 -77.39 79.19
N ILE A 848 -123.23 -76.45 79.30
CA ILE A 848 -123.55 -75.00 79.09
C ILE A 848 -123.82 -74.64 77.61
N LEU A 849 -123.45 -75.50 76.67
CA LEU A 849 -123.70 -75.34 75.22
C LEU A 849 -125.03 -75.96 74.73
N SER A 850 -125.88 -76.48 75.62
CA SER A 850 -127.16 -77.12 75.25
C SER A 850 -128.42 -76.41 75.75
N ASP A 851 -128.29 -75.18 76.28
CA ASP A 851 -129.44 -74.44 76.77
C ASP A 851 -130.25 -73.81 75.62
N GLN A 852 -131.59 -73.74 75.77
CA GLN A 852 -132.51 -73.80 74.63
C GLN A 852 -132.57 -72.57 73.68
N TYR A 853 -131.73 -71.55 73.85
CA TYR A 853 -131.74 -70.34 73.03
C TYR A 853 -131.10 -70.47 71.62
N LEU A 854 -130.59 -71.66 71.25
CA LEU A 854 -130.02 -71.94 69.92
C LEU A 854 -130.85 -72.93 69.07
N ALA A 855 -132.02 -73.41 69.54
CA ALA A 855 -132.63 -74.63 68.99
C ALA A 855 -134.16 -74.68 68.82
N THR A 856 -134.86 -73.57 68.54
CA THR A 856 -136.16 -73.62 67.82
C THR A 856 -136.36 -72.40 66.93
N GLY A 857 -136.44 -72.60 65.61
CA GLY A 857 -136.49 -71.48 64.66
C GLY A 857 -137.88 -70.88 64.49
N THR A 858 -138.06 -69.62 64.91
CA THR A 858 -138.45 -68.51 64.02
C THR A 858 -138.38 -67.14 64.73
N LEU A 859 -138.04 -66.11 63.95
CA LEU A 859 -137.98 -64.65 64.26
C LEU A 859 -136.63 -64.09 64.77
N PRO A 860 -136.27 -62.82 64.45
CA PRO A 860 -136.82 -61.91 63.42
C PRO A 860 -135.83 -61.66 62.26
N SER A 861 -136.22 -60.82 61.31
CA SER A 861 -135.54 -60.59 60.03
C SER A 861 -134.30 -59.69 60.10
N ALA A 862 -133.22 -60.11 59.44
CA ALA A 862 -132.22 -59.27 58.75
C ALA A 862 -131.75 -57.98 59.47
N GLY A 863 -131.08 -58.15 60.60
CA GLY A 863 -130.34 -57.11 61.32
C GLY A 863 -129.58 -57.75 62.48
N GLU A 864 -128.35 -57.32 62.74
CA GLU A 864 -127.43 -57.89 63.74
C GLU A 864 -127.05 -59.37 63.49
N GLY A 865 -126.03 -59.56 62.66
CA GLY A 865 -125.52 -60.88 62.31
C GLY A 865 -124.63 -61.51 63.39
N VAL A 866 -125.17 -62.44 64.16
CA VAL A 866 -124.38 -63.49 64.83
C VAL A 866 -124.20 -64.65 63.83
N PRO A 867 -122.98 -64.95 63.32
CA PRO A 867 -122.82 -66.00 62.33
C PRO A 867 -122.89 -67.38 63.00
N THR A 868 -124.01 -68.09 62.81
CA THR A 868 -124.21 -69.48 63.27
C THR A 868 -123.27 -70.51 62.64
N SER A 869 -122.38 -70.07 61.74
CA SER A 869 -121.39 -70.89 61.04
C SER A 869 -120.00 -70.95 61.70
N LEU A 870 -119.69 -70.10 62.70
CA LEU A 870 -118.32 -69.95 63.21
C LEU A 870 -117.95 -70.82 64.42
N MET A 871 -118.87 -71.12 65.35
CA MET A 871 -118.57 -72.02 66.50
C MET A 871 -118.36 -73.50 66.10
N ARG A 872 -118.55 -73.85 64.82
CA ARG A 872 -118.23 -75.19 64.27
C ARG A 872 -116.85 -75.27 63.60
N ALA A 873 -116.13 -74.15 63.50
CA ALA A 873 -114.92 -74.00 62.70
C ALA A 873 -113.63 -73.92 63.55
N GLY A 874 -113.41 -74.93 64.41
CA GLY A 874 -112.07 -75.24 64.95
C GLY A 874 -111.43 -74.24 65.93
N ALA A 875 -112.06 -73.12 66.26
CA ALA A 875 -111.59 -72.23 67.31
C ALA A 875 -111.66 -72.93 68.68
N SER A 876 -110.49 -73.18 69.28
CA SER A 876 -110.41 -73.68 70.66
C SER A 876 -110.83 -72.60 71.65
N VAL A 877 -111.67 -72.96 72.61
CA VAL A 877 -111.95 -72.11 73.78
C VAL A 877 -110.61 -71.77 74.46
N PRO A 878 -110.24 -70.48 74.61
CA PRO A 878 -108.99 -70.11 75.27
C PRO A 878 -108.92 -70.62 76.71
N ALA A 879 -107.74 -71.00 77.17
CA ALA A 879 -107.54 -71.47 78.54
C ALA A 879 -107.83 -70.35 79.54
N GLY A 880 -108.67 -70.60 80.55
CA GLY A 880 -109.14 -69.59 81.48
C GLY A 880 -110.27 -68.69 80.94
N ALA A 881 -110.96 -69.06 79.87
CA ALA A 881 -112.15 -68.31 79.41
C ALA A 881 -113.37 -68.59 80.30
N VAL A 882 -114.08 -67.55 80.73
CA VAL A 882 -115.23 -67.58 81.65
C VAL A 882 -116.55 -67.65 80.90
N ASP A 883 -116.75 -66.77 79.90
CA ASP A 883 -117.93 -66.75 79.03
C ASP A 883 -117.63 -65.93 77.75
N VAL A 884 -118.62 -65.79 76.86
CA VAL A 884 -118.56 -64.92 75.69
C VAL A 884 -119.36 -63.64 75.93
N ILE A 885 -118.76 -62.49 75.63
CA ILE A 885 -119.42 -61.19 75.67
C ILE A 885 -119.63 -60.62 74.26
N GLN A 886 -120.68 -59.81 74.10
CA GLN A 886 -120.89 -58.97 72.91
C GLN A 886 -120.38 -57.57 73.20
N ILE A 887 -119.63 -56.99 72.26
CA ILE A 887 -119.07 -55.64 72.34
C ILE A 887 -119.62 -54.81 71.18
N GLU A 888 -120.18 -53.65 71.48
CA GLU A 888 -120.62 -52.66 70.49
C GLU A 888 -119.84 -51.35 70.63
N LEU A 889 -119.49 -50.75 69.51
CA LEU A 889 -118.94 -49.39 69.43
C LEU A 889 -120.02 -48.43 68.94
N ARG A 890 -120.30 -47.37 69.71
CA ARG A 890 -121.36 -46.36 69.42
C ARG A 890 -120.77 -44.95 69.36
N SER A 891 -121.09 -44.20 68.31
CA SER A 891 -120.46 -42.89 68.00
C SER A 891 -121.11 -41.66 68.65
N GLY A 892 -122.02 -41.84 69.61
CA GLY A 892 -122.85 -40.74 70.13
C GLY A 892 -123.45 -40.96 71.52
N GLY A 893 -122.78 -41.72 72.37
CA GLY A 893 -123.32 -42.14 73.67
C GLY A 893 -124.29 -43.31 73.55
N ALA A 894 -125.06 -43.55 74.61
CA ALA A 894 -125.78 -44.80 74.79
C ALA A 894 -126.88 -45.06 73.74
N THR A 895 -127.56 -44.01 73.30
CA THR A 895 -128.57 -44.06 72.22
C THR A 895 -128.00 -43.83 70.82
N GLY A 896 -126.67 -43.73 70.67
CA GLY A 896 -126.01 -43.55 69.39
C GLY A 896 -126.11 -44.79 68.48
N PRO A 897 -126.00 -44.63 67.15
CA PRO A 897 -126.01 -45.76 66.22
C PRO A 897 -124.79 -46.66 66.46
N VAL A 898 -124.99 -47.96 66.29
CA VAL A 898 -123.93 -48.96 66.37
C VAL A 898 -123.04 -48.84 65.13
N ALA A 899 -121.80 -48.43 65.32
CA ALA A 899 -120.81 -48.30 64.26
C ALA A 899 -120.16 -49.65 63.92
N TYR A 900 -120.00 -50.52 64.93
CA TYR A 900 -119.52 -51.88 64.76
C TYR A 900 -119.93 -52.76 65.96
N THR A 901 -120.19 -54.04 65.68
CA THR A 901 -120.47 -55.08 66.67
C THR A 901 -119.48 -56.21 66.51
N THR A 902 -118.93 -56.70 67.62
CA THR A 902 -118.06 -57.88 67.65
C THR A 902 -118.34 -58.71 68.90
N TYR A 903 -117.69 -59.87 68.99
CA TYR A 903 -117.71 -60.73 70.16
C TYR A 903 -116.30 -60.85 70.73
N ALA A 904 -116.18 -61.22 72.00
CA ALA A 904 -114.90 -61.53 72.61
C ALA A 904 -115.06 -62.65 73.65
N TRP A 905 -114.00 -63.44 73.83
CA TRP A 905 -113.86 -64.31 75.00
C TRP A 905 -113.55 -63.43 76.21
N LEU A 906 -114.33 -63.57 77.28
CA LEU A 906 -114.03 -62.99 78.58
C LEU A 906 -113.18 -63.98 79.38
N MET A 907 -112.06 -63.51 79.92
CA MET A 907 -111.07 -64.33 80.61
C MET A 907 -111.22 -64.26 82.14
N SER A 908 -110.64 -65.21 82.88
CA SER A 908 -110.77 -65.33 84.34
C SER A 908 -110.14 -64.18 85.12
N ASP A 909 -109.16 -63.47 84.55
CA ASP A 909 -108.60 -62.22 85.09
C ASP A 909 -109.42 -60.97 84.70
N GLY A 910 -110.56 -61.19 84.04
CA GLY A 910 -111.45 -60.17 83.50
C GLY A 910 -110.99 -59.55 82.18
N SER A 911 -109.83 -59.94 81.64
CA SER A 911 -109.38 -59.46 80.31
C SER A 911 -110.22 -60.03 79.17
N ILE A 912 -110.02 -59.55 77.94
CA ILE A 912 -110.69 -60.08 76.75
C ILE A 912 -109.72 -60.61 75.71
N THR A 913 -110.18 -61.54 74.88
CA THR A 913 -109.46 -62.05 73.71
C THR A 913 -110.35 -62.07 72.47
N ASP A 914 -109.79 -61.76 71.30
CA ASP A 914 -110.50 -61.76 70.02
C ASP A 914 -111.15 -63.13 69.74
N TYR A 915 -112.45 -63.11 69.43
CA TYR A 915 -113.24 -64.33 69.26
C TYR A 915 -112.88 -65.18 68.03
N LYS A 916 -112.21 -64.60 67.03
CA LYS A 916 -111.84 -65.31 65.78
C LYS A 916 -110.49 -65.98 65.89
N THR A 917 -109.53 -65.30 66.51
CA THR A 917 -108.15 -65.82 66.63
C THR A 917 -107.96 -66.68 67.88
N GLY A 918 -108.65 -66.38 68.98
CA GLY A 918 -108.47 -67.06 70.26
C GLY A 918 -107.10 -66.81 70.92
N VAL A 919 -106.31 -65.86 70.42
CA VAL A 919 -104.96 -65.55 70.93
C VAL A 919 -104.73 -64.03 70.90
N GLY A 920 -104.28 -63.46 72.02
CA GLY A 920 -103.99 -62.03 72.17
C GLY A 920 -105.00 -61.30 73.07
N THR A 921 -104.58 -60.21 73.71
CA THR A 921 -105.31 -59.50 74.78
C THR A 921 -106.39 -58.51 74.30
N ASN A 922 -106.63 -58.46 72.98
CA ASN A 922 -107.39 -57.39 72.34
C ASN A 922 -108.31 -57.95 71.24
N ALA A 923 -109.51 -57.38 71.07
CA ALA A 923 -110.37 -57.58 69.90
C ALA A 923 -109.95 -56.65 68.74
N ILE A 924 -110.04 -57.11 67.48
CA ILE A 924 -109.54 -56.35 66.31
C ILE A 924 -110.67 -55.79 65.44
N PHE A 925 -110.55 -54.50 65.07
CA PHE A 925 -111.54 -53.71 64.34
C PHE A 925 -110.99 -53.23 62.97
N PRO A 926 -111.84 -53.15 61.92
CA PRO A 926 -111.41 -52.76 60.57
C PRO A 926 -111.03 -51.27 60.44
N CYS A 927 -110.11 -50.95 59.52
CA CYS A 927 -109.60 -49.60 59.30
C CYS A 927 -110.67 -48.57 58.90
N SER A 928 -111.84 -49.00 58.42
CA SER A 928 -112.97 -48.15 58.04
C SER A 928 -113.62 -47.37 59.20
N LEU A 929 -113.23 -47.69 60.45
CA LEU A 929 -113.74 -47.05 61.67
C LEU A 929 -112.79 -45.98 62.23
N LEU A 930 -111.71 -45.64 61.49
CA LEU A 930 -110.58 -44.88 62.03
C LEU A 930 -110.30 -43.59 61.23
N PRO A 931 -109.84 -42.51 61.89
CA PRO A 931 -109.81 -42.30 63.35
C PRO A 931 -111.19 -41.84 63.86
N ASN A 932 -111.63 -42.35 65.02
CA ASN A 932 -112.88 -41.91 65.65
C ASN A 932 -112.97 -42.30 67.13
N ASP A 933 -113.85 -41.64 67.87
CA ASP A 933 -114.09 -41.88 69.30
C ASP A 933 -115.42 -42.63 69.49
N TYR A 934 -115.41 -43.73 70.26
CA TYR A 934 -116.57 -44.59 70.44
C TYR A 934 -116.84 -44.89 71.92
N PHE A 935 -118.11 -44.85 72.32
CA PHE A 935 -118.57 -45.47 73.56
C PHE A 935 -118.58 -46.99 73.38
N ILE A 936 -118.13 -47.70 74.41
CA ILE A 936 -118.01 -49.14 74.42
C ILE A 936 -119.16 -49.70 75.24
N VAL A 937 -120.04 -50.48 74.61
CA VAL A 937 -121.12 -51.20 75.28
C VAL A 937 -120.74 -52.66 75.40
N VAL A 938 -120.89 -53.22 76.59
CA VAL A 938 -120.70 -54.65 76.83
C VAL A 938 -122.01 -55.27 77.28
N LYS A 939 -122.43 -56.31 76.56
CA LYS A 939 -123.62 -57.11 76.85
C LYS A 939 -123.21 -58.54 77.17
N HIS A 940 -123.86 -59.11 78.19
CA HIS A 940 -123.68 -60.49 78.62
C HIS A 940 -125.04 -61.12 78.91
N ARG A 941 -125.18 -62.44 78.70
CA ARG A 941 -126.48 -63.14 78.72
C ARG A 941 -127.24 -63.05 80.04
N ASN A 942 -126.52 -63.13 81.17
CA ASN A 942 -127.14 -63.27 82.49
C ASN A 942 -126.93 -62.04 83.39
N HIS A 943 -126.45 -60.91 82.84
CA HIS A 943 -126.02 -59.74 83.60
C HIS A 943 -126.50 -58.46 82.90
N LEU A 944 -126.79 -57.40 83.66
CA LEU A 944 -127.22 -56.12 83.08
C LEU A 944 -126.10 -55.50 82.25
N ALA A 945 -126.45 -55.02 81.04
CA ALA A 945 -125.48 -54.42 80.13
C ALA A 945 -124.83 -53.17 80.74
N ILE A 946 -123.54 -52.99 80.47
CA ILE A 946 -122.77 -51.82 80.93
C ILE A 946 -122.18 -51.05 79.76
N MET A 947 -121.84 -49.79 79.99
CA MET A 947 -121.27 -48.90 78.98
C MET A 947 -120.19 -48.01 79.58
N SER A 948 -119.17 -47.68 78.79
CA SER A 948 -118.13 -46.74 79.21
C SER A 948 -118.72 -45.38 79.57
N SER A 949 -118.29 -44.79 80.68
CA SER A 949 -118.77 -43.47 81.12
C SER A 949 -118.29 -42.32 80.23
N THR A 950 -117.23 -42.57 79.43
CA THR A 950 -116.68 -41.66 78.41
C THR A 950 -116.45 -42.42 77.10
N PRO A 951 -116.39 -41.73 75.94
CA PRO A 951 -115.95 -42.36 74.70
C PRO A 951 -114.43 -42.66 74.74
N VAL A 952 -114.00 -43.61 73.93
CA VAL A 952 -112.62 -44.09 73.83
C VAL A 952 -112.12 -43.92 72.39
N ALA A 953 -110.92 -43.36 72.24
CA ALA A 953 -110.35 -43.03 70.93
C ALA A 953 -109.72 -44.24 70.24
N PHE A 954 -110.02 -44.43 68.95
CA PHE A 954 -109.43 -45.46 68.10
C PHE A 954 -108.61 -44.83 66.97
N SER A 955 -107.40 -45.34 66.71
CA SER A 955 -106.49 -44.87 65.66
C SER A 955 -105.83 -46.04 64.92
N ALA A 956 -105.38 -45.81 63.68
CA ALA A 956 -104.74 -46.83 62.86
C ALA A 956 -103.48 -47.39 63.54
N GLY A 957 -103.34 -48.72 63.58
CA GLY A 957 -102.23 -49.42 64.21
C GLY A 957 -102.13 -49.30 65.74
N SER A 958 -103.12 -48.70 66.43
CA SER A 958 -103.13 -48.56 67.90
C SER A 958 -104.14 -49.49 68.57
N THR A 959 -103.97 -49.70 69.88
CA THR A 959 -104.93 -50.42 70.74
C THR A 959 -105.57 -49.43 71.70
N ALA A 960 -106.89 -49.27 71.61
CA ALA A 960 -107.72 -48.61 72.62
C ALA A 960 -107.79 -49.49 73.89
N SER A 961 -107.95 -48.90 75.07
CA SER A 961 -108.08 -49.64 76.33
C SER A 961 -109.14 -49.00 77.23
N TYR A 962 -109.98 -49.82 77.87
CA TYR A 962 -110.95 -49.37 78.85
C TYR A 962 -111.16 -50.41 79.95
N ASN A 963 -111.28 -49.97 81.21
CA ASN A 963 -111.33 -50.90 82.35
C ASN A 963 -112.57 -50.61 83.21
N PHE A 964 -113.52 -51.54 83.20
CA PHE A 964 -114.77 -51.44 83.96
C PHE A 964 -114.63 -51.85 85.43
N THR A 965 -113.52 -52.47 85.83
CA THR A 965 -113.40 -53.14 87.14
C THR A 965 -112.80 -52.26 88.24
N THR A 966 -112.38 -51.03 87.95
CA THR A 966 -111.59 -50.19 88.87
C THR A 966 -112.38 -49.15 89.66
N SER A 967 -113.58 -48.78 89.20
CA SER A 967 -114.46 -47.82 89.89
C SER A 967 -115.82 -47.79 89.21
N ILE A 968 -116.89 -47.64 90.00
CA ILE A 968 -118.26 -47.60 89.47
C ILE A 968 -118.46 -46.42 88.50
N GLY A 969 -117.66 -45.35 88.64
CA GLY A 969 -117.64 -44.21 87.71
C GLY A 969 -117.07 -44.51 86.31
N GLN A 970 -116.53 -45.70 86.04
CA GLN A 970 -116.21 -46.18 84.69
C GLN A 970 -117.45 -46.73 83.96
N VAL A 971 -118.54 -46.99 84.69
CA VAL A 971 -119.80 -47.45 84.11
C VAL A 971 -120.79 -46.29 84.04
N TYR A 972 -121.40 -46.11 82.86
CA TYR A 972 -122.57 -45.24 82.70
C TYR A 972 -123.84 -45.98 83.15
N GLY A 973 -124.60 -45.38 84.08
CA GLY A 973 -125.83 -45.96 84.62
C GLY A 973 -125.60 -46.82 85.87
N SER A 974 -126.52 -47.74 86.14
CA SER A 974 -126.53 -48.59 87.35
C SER A 974 -126.37 -50.09 87.06
N GLY A 975 -125.81 -50.47 85.91
CA GLY A 975 -125.62 -51.87 85.50
C GLY A 975 -124.43 -52.59 86.15
N ALA A 976 -123.76 -51.96 87.10
CA ALA A 976 -122.60 -52.51 87.81
C ALA A 976 -122.64 -52.21 89.32
N LEU A 977 -121.89 -52.97 90.11
CA LEU A 977 -121.73 -52.77 91.56
C LEU A 977 -120.28 -52.99 92.01
N ASP A 978 -119.94 -52.52 93.21
CA ASP A 978 -118.67 -52.83 93.90
C ASP A 978 -118.74 -54.26 94.47
N LEU A 979 -118.09 -55.22 93.80
CA LEU A 979 -117.99 -56.63 94.20
C LEU A 979 -117.06 -56.84 95.40
N ASP A 980 -116.07 -55.96 95.54
CA ASP A 980 -115.16 -55.85 96.68
C ASP A 980 -114.69 -54.38 96.78
N VAL A 981 -113.90 -54.03 97.81
CA VAL A 981 -113.41 -52.67 98.06
C VAL A 981 -112.55 -52.17 96.89
N GLY A 982 -113.18 -51.41 95.99
CA GLY A 982 -112.56 -50.86 94.79
C GLY A 982 -112.52 -51.82 93.58
N VAL A 983 -113.27 -52.92 93.61
CA VAL A 983 -113.42 -53.83 92.47
C VAL A 983 -114.87 -53.88 92.00
N VAL A 984 -115.08 -53.61 90.72
CA VAL A 984 -116.41 -53.48 90.10
C VAL A 984 -116.68 -54.61 89.11
N GLY A 985 -117.94 -55.01 89.01
CA GLY A 985 -118.41 -55.89 87.95
C GLY A 985 -119.87 -55.66 87.59
N MET A 986 -120.29 -56.27 86.48
CA MET A 986 -121.69 -56.26 86.05
C MET A 986 -122.56 -56.94 87.12
N ILE A 987 -123.75 -56.42 87.36
CA ILE A 987 -124.72 -57.03 88.29
C ILE A 987 -125.40 -58.22 87.61
N ALA A 988 -125.54 -59.33 88.33
CA ALA A 988 -126.43 -60.42 87.93
C ALA A 988 -127.89 -59.93 88.03
N GLY A 989 -128.72 -60.22 87.03
CA GLY A 989 -130.03 -59.58 86.91
C GLY A 989 -131.06 -60.01 87.99
N ASP A 990 -131.21 -59.20 89.04
CA ASP A 990 -132.34 -59.22 89.99
C ASP A 990 -132.93 -57.80 90.10
N ASN A 991 -134.26 -57.70 90.23
CA ASN A 991 -135.06 -56.52 89.89
C ASN A 991 -135.82 -55.87 91.06
N ARG A 992 -135.58 -56.27 92.31
CA ARG A 992 -136.14 -55.56 93.48
C ARG A 992 -135.17 -54.50 94.03
N LYS A 993 -135.76 -53.36 94.42
CA LYS A 993 -135.08 -52.27 95.12
C LYS A 993 -135.72 -52.02 96.48
N ASP A 994 -135.90 -53.08 97.25
CA ASP A 994 -135.94 -52.99 98.70
C ASP A 994 -134.50 -53.02 99.25
N ALA A 995 -134.29 -52.50 100.46
CA ALA A 995 -132.94 -52.18 100.96
C ALA A 995 -132.31 -53.33 101.76
N ASN A 996 -132.69 -54.58 101.45
CA ASN A 996 -132.42 -55.78 102.25
C ASN A 996 -131.95 -56.94 101.35
N ASN A 997 -130.63 -57.07 101.26
CA ASN A 997 -129.92 -58.10 100.49
C ASN A 997 -130.13 -59.52 101.09
N GLU A 998 -131.29 -60.14 100.87
CA GLU A 998 -131.56 -61.54 101.23
C GLU A 998 -132.45 -62.27 100.18
N SER A 999 -131.92 -63.35 99.61
CA SER A 999 -132.58 -64.20 98.62
C SER A 999 -133.53 -65.23 99.26
N ASN A 1000 -134.71 -64.78 99.71
CA ASN A 1000 -135.63 -65.60 100.51
C ASN A 1000 -137.04 -65.76 99.89
N GLY A 1001 -137.18 -66.68 98.93
CA GLY A 1001 -138.35 -67.58 98.77
C GLY A 1001 -139.76 -67.05 98.45
N ASP A 1002 -140.06 -65.75 98.58
CA ASP A 1002 -141.42 -65.18 98.52
C ASP A 1002 -141.63 -64.18 97.36
N ASP A 1003 -140.75 -64.18 96.35
CA ASP A 1003 -140.73 -63.16 95.29
C ASP A 1003 -141.87 -63.21 94.26
N PHE A 1004 -142.75 -64.21 94.34
CA PHE A 1004 -143.70 -64.54 93.28
C PHE A 1004 -145.01 -63.70 93.25
N TYR A 1005 -145.23 -62.78 94.20
CA TYR A 1005 -146.52 -62.09 94.36
C TYR A 1005 -146.45 -60.60 94.76
N ASP A 1006 -145.78 -59.74 93.96
CA ASP A 1006 -146.13 -58.30 93.96
C ASP A 1006 -145.89 -57.54 92.63
N VAL A 1007 -146.35 -58.11 91.51
CA VAL A 1007 -146.72 -57.31 90.32
C VAL A 1007 -148.23 -57.46 90.10
N SER A 1008 -149.00 -57.04 91.10
CA SER A 1008 -150.47 -57.11 91.05
C SER A 1008 -151.09 -55.89 90.37
N VAL A 1009 -152.09 -56.16 89.54
CA VAL A 1009 -152.70 -55.24 88.57
C VAL A 1009 -153.38 -54.02 89.22
N ALA A 1010 -152.85 -52.82 88.96
CA ALA A 1010 -153.53 -51.54 89.14
C ALA A 1010 -152.94 -50.48 88.18
N THR A 1011 -153.68 -49.73 87.36
CA THR A 1011 -155.11 -49.75 86.98
C THR A 1011 -155.27 -49.26 85.54
N THR A 1012 -156.42 -49.54 84.93
CA THR A 1012 -156.85 -49.05 83.61
C THR A 1012 -156.71 -47.54 83.37
N ASN A 1013 -156.53 -47.16 82.10
CA ASN A 1013 -156.47 -45.81 81.50
C ASN A 1013 -155.14 -45.06 81.57
N GLY A 1014 -154.44 -45.03 80.43
CA GLY A 1014 -153.92 -43.81 79.80
C GLY A 1014 -152.85 -42.97 80.52
N THR A 1015 -151.71 -42.80 79.84
CA THR A 1015 -150.66 -41.78 80.09
C THR A 1015 -149.99 -41.84 81.46
N GLY A 1016 -148.78 -42.42 81.55
CA GLY A 1016 -148.10 -42.57 82.86
C GLY A 1016 -146.58 -42.82 82.90
N PHE A 1017 -145.91 -43.17 81.80
CA PHE A 1017 -144.43 -43.22 81.75
C PHE A 1017 -143.91 -42.75 80.40
N THR A 1018 -143.85 -41.43 80.22
CA THR A 1018 -143.19 -40.78 79.07
C THR A 1018 -142.08 -39.89 79.58
N GLY A 1019 -140.99 -40.51 80.01
CA GLY A 1019 -139.69 -39.87 80.19
C GLY A 1019 -138.66 -40.59 79.32
N SER A 1020 -137.80 -39.85 78.63
CA SER A 1020 -136.66 -40.40 77.90
C SER A 1020 -135.42 -40.36 78.78
N GLY A 1021 -134.78 -41.50 79.02
CA GLY A 1021 -133.61 -41.60 79.89
C GLY A 1021 -133.42 -43.01 80.46
N TYR A 1022 -132.21 -43.29 80.92
CA TYR A 1022 -131.87 -44.55 81.58
C TYR A 1022 -132.40 -44.52 83.01
N PHE A 1023 -133.55 -45.15 83.23
CA PHE A 1023 -134.15 -45.32 84.55
C PHE A 1023 -133.76 -46.69 85.13
N ALA A 1024 -133.90 -46.87 86.45
CA ALA A 1024 -133.65 -48.15 87.10
C ALA A 1024 -134.60 -49.29 86.66
N THR A 1025 -135.56 -49.02 85.77
CA THR A 1025 -136.54 -49.95 85.19
C THR A 1025 -136.37 -50.12 83.66
N ASP A 1026 -135.26 -49.66 83.09
CA ASP A 1026 -134.86 -49.83 81.68
C ASP A 1026 -133.75 -50.89 81.62
N LEU A 1027 -134.16 -52.15 81.52
CA LEU A 1027 -133.32 -53.34 81.68
C LEU A 1027 -132.66 -53.77 80.36
N ASN A 1028 -133.24 -53.39 79.22
CA ASN A 1028 -132.59 -53.55 77.91
C ASN A 1028 -131.62 -52.41 77.56
N GLY A 1029 -131.63 -51.31 78.32
CA GLY A 1029 -130.76 -50.16 78.10
C GLY A 1029 -131.07 -49.42 76.80
N THR A 1030 -132.34 -49.38 76.37
CA THR A 1030 -132.77 -48.66 75.16
C THR A 1030 -133.09 -47.18 75.41
N GLY A 1031 -133.08 -46.74 76.66
CA GLY A 1031 -133.45 -45.38 77.07
C GLY A 1031 -134.97 -45.16 77.23
N VAL A 1032 -135.76 -46.24 77.17
CA VAL A 1032 -137.23 -46.22 77.14
C VAL A 1032 -137.78 -47.41 77.93
N SER A 1033 -138.13 -47.22 79.21
CA SER A 1033 -138.77 -48.26 80.02
C SER A 1033 -140.15 -48.62 79.47
N ASN A 1034 -140.32 -49.84 78.98
CA ASN A 1034 -141.54 -50.31 78.31
C ASN A 1034 -141.80 -51.82 78.53
N ALA A 1035 -142.82 -52.38 77.86
CA ALA A 1035 -143.19 -53.81 78.02
C ALA A 1035 -142.07 -54.81 77.64
N SER A 1036 -141.07 -54.37 76.86
CA SER A 1036 -139.91 -55.19 76.50
C SER A 1036 -138.96 -55.43 77.68
N ASP A 1037 -138.92 -54.50 78.66
CA ASP A 1037 -138.14 -54.64 79.89
C ASP A 1037 -138.74 -55.71 80.82
N TYR A 1038 -140.06 -55.75 80.91
CA TYR A 1038 -140.79 -56.76 81.68
C TYR A 1038 -140.47 -58.19 81.20
N ASN A 1039 -140.37 -58.40 79.88
CA ASN A 1039 -140.07 -59.71 79.30
C ASN A 1039 -138.63 -60.19 79.57
N LEU A 1040 -137.68 -59.28 79.83
CA LEU A 1040 -136.32 -59.64 80.27
C LEU A 1040 -136.29 -60.07 81.74
N SER A 1041 -137.13 -59.46 82.57
CA SER A 1041 -137.33 -59.91 83.95
C SER A 1041 -137.96 -61.31 84.03
N SER A 1042 -138.83 -61.67 83.08
CA SER A 1042 -139.52 -62.97 83.08
C SER A 1042 -138.76 -64.11 82.39
N THR A 1043 -137.67 -63.83 81.67
CA THR A 1043 -136.88 -64.85 80.95
C THR A 1043 -135.59 -65.26 81.67
N ASN A 1044 -135.10 -64.46 82.61
CA ASN A 1044 -133.90 -64.79 83.41
C ASN A 1044 -134.14 -65.75 84.59
N ASN A 1045 -135.40 -66.11 84.91
CA ASN A 1045 -135.73 -66.72 86.21
C ASN A 1045 -135.92 -68.25 86.21
N ASP A 1046 -135.68 -68.94 85.08
CA ASP A 1046 -136.14 -70.33 84.87
C ASP A 1046 -135.02 -71.40 84.83
N ASN A 1047 -133.75 -71.06 85.11
CA ASN A 1047 -132.63 -72.02 85.01
C ASN A 1047 -131.51 -71.87 86.08
N LEU A 1048 -131.86 -71.46 87.31
CA LEU A 1048 -130.93 -71.45 88.45
C LEU A 1048 -131.01 -72.74 89.29
N TYR A 1049 -130.18 -73.72 88.95
CA TYR A 1049 -129.79 -74.82 89.84
C TYR A 1049 -128.27 -74.87 89.94
N PHE A 1050 -127.71 -74.80 91.16
CA PHE A 1050 -126.98 -75.93 91.78
C PHE A 1050 -126.58 -75.62 93.22
N SER A 1051 -126.19 -76.66 93.95
CA SER A 1051 -126.26 -76.76 95.41
C SER A 1051 -125.02 -76.27 96.19
N THR A 1052 -125.30 -75.93 97.45
CA THR A 1052 -124.44 -75.52 98.56
C THR A 1052 -123.15 -76.32 98.87
N VAL A 1053 -122.13 -75.58 99.36
CA VAL A 1053 -121.22 -75.90 100.50
C VAL A 1053 -120.05 -76.88 100.24
N PRO A 1054 -118.84 -76.66 100.82
CA PRO A 1054 -118.52 -75.82 101.98
C PRO A 1054 -117.83 -74.49 101.71
#